data_AF-A0A940VQY6-F1
#
_entry.id   AF-A0A940VQY6-F1
#
_cell.length_a   1.000
_cell.length_b   1.000
_cell.length_c   1.000
_cell.angle_alpha   90.00
_cell.angle_beta   90.00
_cell.angle_gamma   90.00
#
_symmetry.space_group_name_H-M   'P 1'
#
loop_
_entity.id
_entity.type
_entity.pdbx_description
1 polymer ?
#
loop_
_entity_poly.entity_id
_entity_poly.type
_entity_poly.pdbx_seq_one_letter_code
_entity_poly.pdbx_strand_id
1 'polypeptide(L)'
;MLIQDMFSKPIDRDIKGVIKVGQADDENIRQELEEYVVTRELQRHFADFFRSYRKGVNGRTDKMGVWISGFFGSGKSHFLKILSYLLANREVNGKKALSYFVEDKKIADPMVLADMKLAADGLVDVILFNIDSKSDMAGKQSKDAIVSVFLKVFNEMQGFCGAIPILADLERHLQEQKRYEEFKERFAVNHGKSWEGARNRFDFIQDDIVDTLVEIGFMTEAAGRNWCEKAIEPYRISIEDFAKLVKQYLDRKGSNHHLVFLVDEIGQYIGDDSQLMLNLQTVTEDLGTACNGKVWIIVTSQQDIDAVTKTKGNDFSKIQGRFDTRLSLSSANVDEVIKERILKKNPTAAQTLRLLYEQKATIIKNLIVFNDAVEKKLYASEQDFADVYPFVPYQFNLLGSVLTSIRTHGASGKHLSEGERSMLALFKESADHLKRQEQGALVPFNAFYDALHQFLDHSHSSVVIKAADNRIINPEKEEDCFNVSVLKTLFMIKYVNDITANAENITSLMVPSIDADRIVLKKKVEDALNVLVRQMLVQKNGDLYVFLTDEEQEINREIENQQVETAEIINKVAELVFEDLYNEKKYRYPTFGGRYSFAFNQIVDDRPYKPNQSHDIGVRVLTPGSGYGEEETTLRMMSGQGKEVLVVLPNDTSFLNEIRSALKIEKFLRLNTAKALAKFDQIKEAKRTELRDRKDNAKLYLSEALKNAALYVNGDKAQIAAKDVATRINEALGRLVSTVYHKLSYIDAPMEIANIREMFKKNKAQILTLENGSEPNIHALNDMIGYIAGNSAIHAKTSMKSLMDRFMKAPYGFVEDDVEWLVAKLFKTGDVSLSVGGGSVTLHNKSEDEIVNYVTKKEYVDKLLIERREKPNEAQKKSVREVMKEVFGVSSVNEDDDALMDTFRRFGEKMLSELDKTEAMMFGKKMPGKVTTESGKKLLRSVLQIEYPTEFFRQVHAERDALLDFAEDYEPVKAFFAGEQKAIFERALDLMRIYEESKTFIVNDKVEECVTAIRRVLKKDAPYADIPQLPEWTNRFVEDYGKVLQDMQGPILAAIEDARKRVFEVLDDKPYADEWSDRFVKRFEEIRHKASHCNNVAVLQNVKVEVDALKVRLLNEMDKNDELIAVRKVAEQSAQYANNDNPSETAPQPKPKKKKNISIKTISISSSWQIETAADVDEHLAAMRERILNELEENTVVNIEF
;
A
#
# COMPACT_ATOMS: atom_id res chain seq x y z
N MET A 1 -22.87 -67.62 34.46
CA MET A 1 -21.92 -68.29 33.53
C MET A 1 -20.71 -67.39 33.41
N LEU A 2 -19.48 -67.91 33.48
CA LEU A 2 -18.29 -67.09 33.27
C LEU A 2 -18.07 -66.85 31.77
N ILE A 3 -17.43 -65.74 31.41
CA ILE A 3 -17.20 -65.37 30.00
C ILE A 3 -16.38 -66.43 29.26
N GLN A 4 -15.37 -67.04 29.89
CA GLN A 4 -14.55 -68.09 29.27
C GLN A 4 -15.38 -69.31 28.80
N ASP A 5 -16.44 -69.67 29.55
CA ASP A 5 -17.28 -70.84 29.29
C ASP A 5 -18.30 -70.61 28.17
N MET A 6 -18.37 -69.40 27.61
CA MET A 6 -19.35 -69.03 26.58
C MET A 6 -18.90 -69.34 25.15
N PHE A 7 -17.59 -69.41 24.92
CA PHE A 7 -17.01 -69.60 23.59
C PHE A 7 -17.03 -71.08 23.17
N SER A 8 -17.00 -71.32 21.85
CA SER A 8 -16.93 -72.66 21.25
C SER A 8 -15.52 -73.25 21.25
N LYS A 9 -14.49 -72.40 21.36
CA LYS A 9 -13.09 -72.74 21.50
C LYS A 9 -12.51 -71.96 22.70
N PRO A 10 -11.50 -72.47 23.44
CA PRO A 10 -10.90 -71.75 24.56
C PRO A 10 -10.37 -70.38 24.12
N ILE A 11 -10.66 -69.33 24.89
CA ILE A 11 -10.30 -67.95 24.55
C ILE A 11 -8.82 -67.65 24.79
N ASP A 12 -8.17 -68.40 25.68
CA ASP A 12 -6.77 -68.29 26.07
C ASP A 12 -5.79 -68.99 25.11
N ARG A 13 -6.27 -69.90 24.24
CA ARG A 13 -5.46 -70.70 23.30
C ARG A 13 -4.47 -69.89 22.47
N ASP A 14 -3.32 -70.47 22.14
CA ASP A 14 -2.33 -69.81 21.28
C ASP A 14 -2.86 -69.65 19.84
N ILE A 15 -2.72 -68.43 19.31
CA ILE A 15 -3.12 -68.05 17.96
C ILE A 15 -1.93 -67.31 17.35
N LYS A 16 -1.16 -68.00 16.51
CA LYS A 16 0.05 -67.44 15.91
C LYS A 16 -0.30 -66.23 15.03
N GLY A 17 0.14 -65.04 15.46
CA GLY A 17 -0.09 -63.79 14.75
C GLY A 17 0.66 -63.71 13.42
N VAL A 18 1.94 -64.13 13.41
CA VAL A 18 2.82 -64.04 12.24
C VAL A 18 2.89 -65.36 11.49
N ILE A 19 2.33 -65.38 10.27
CA ILE A 19 2.42 -66.51 9.36
C ILE A 19 3.71 -66.38 8.54
N LYS A 20 4.70 -67.22 8.82
CA LYS A 20 5.97 -67.26 8.07
C LYS A 20 5.89 -68.25 6.91
N VAL A 21 6.18 -67.77 5.71
CA VAL A 21 6.43 -68.62 4.54
C VAL A 21 7.67 -69.47 4.81
N GLY A 22 7.56 -70.79 4.67
CA GLY A 22 8.65 -71.75 4.94
C GLY A 22 8.59 -72.47 6.29
N GLN A 23 7.67 -72.14 7.20
CA GLN A 23 7.41 -73.01 8.37
C GLN A 23 6.61 -74.25 7.94
N ALA A 24 7.21 -75.44 8.12
CA ALA A 24 6.73 -76.71 7.58
C ALA A 24 6.31 -77.75 8.64
N ASP A 25 6.14 -77.32 9.89
CA ASP A 25 5.65 -78.14 11.01
C ASP A 25 4.14 -78.43 10.84
N ASP A 26 3.79 -79.70 10.69
CA ASP A 26 2.44 -80.17 10.32
C ASP A 26 1.35 -79.76 11.32
N GLU A 27 1.66 -79.62 12.61
CA GLU A 27 0.67 -79.14 13.60
C GLU A 27 0.26 -77.68 13.35
N ASN A 28 1.19 -76.84 12.88
CA ASN A 28 0.86 -75.47 12.51
C ASN A 28 0.03 -75.42 11.23
N ILE A 29 0.32 -76.30 10.26
CA ILE A 29 -0.46 -76.40 9.03
C ILE A 29 -1.89 -76.87 9.35
N ARG A 30 -2.04 -77.84 10.26
CA ARG A 30 -3.34 -78.31 10.76
C ARG A 30 -4.13 -77.16 11.40
N GLN A 31 -3.51 -76.42 12.33
CA GLN A 31 -4.17 -75.29 12.99
C GLN A 31 -4.57 -74.19 12.01
N GLU A 32 -3.71 -73.85 11.03
CA GLU A 32 -4.03 -72.88 9.97
C GLU A 32 -5.23 -73.34 9.13
N LEU A 33 -5.26 -74.61 8.69
CA LEU A 33 -6.36 -75.15 7.89
C LEU A 33 -7.67 -75.24 8.67
N GLU A 34 -7.65 -75.69 9.93
CA GLU A 34 -8.84 -75.77 10.80
C GLU A 34 -9.38 -74.39 11.19
N GLU A 35 -8.52 -73.42 11.49
CA GLU A 35 -8.96 -72.08 11.91
C GLU A 35 -9.19 -71.09 10.76
N TYR A 36 -8.90 -71.47 9.51
CA TYR A 36 -9.19 -70.60 8.36
C TYR A 36 -10.69 -70.32 8.22
N VAL A 37 -11.06 -69.04 8.22
CA VAL A 37 -12.44 -68.56 8.02
C VAL A 37 -12.56 -67.98 6.61
N VAL A 38 -13.53 -68.46 5.83
CA VAL A 38 -13.79 -67.99 4.47
C VAL A 38 -14.94 -66.98 4.49
N THR A 39 -14.58 -65.71 4.61
CA THR A 39 -15.52 -64.57 4.55
C THR A 39 -16.26 -64.51 3.22
N ARG A 40 -17.36 -63.75 3.16
CA ARG A 40 -18.15 -63.56 1.92
C ARG A 40 -17.34 -63.03 0.75
N GLU A 41 -16.31 -62.23 1.04
CA GLU A 41 -15.35 -61.74 0.06
C GLU A 41 -14.42 -62.88 -0.42
N LEU A 42 -13.84 -63.65 0.51
CA LEU A 42 -13.00 -64.79 0.17
C LEU A 42 -13.73 -65.87 -0.63
N GLN A 43 -15.05 -66.08 -0.42
CA GLN A 43 -15.87 -66.97 -1.28
C GLN A 43 -15.76 -66.56 -2.76
N ARG A 44 -15.80 -65.25 -3.06
CA ARG A 44 -15.68 -64.71 -4.42
C ARG A 44 -14.25 -64.89 -4.95
N HIS A 45 -13.25 -64.56 -4.14
CA HIS A 45 -11.83 -64.69 -4.54
C HIS A 45 -11.45 -66.16 -4.84
N PHE A 46 -11.94 -67.12 -4.05
CA PHE A 46 -11.82 -68.54 -4.37
C PHE A 46 -12.54 -68.91 -5.67
N ALA A 47 -13.77 -68.42 -5.87
CA ALA A 47 -14.53 -68.69 -7.09
C ALA A 47 -13.83 -68.17 -8.35
N ASP A 48 -13.32 -66.95 -8.32
CA ASP A 48 -12.65 -66.34 -9.46
C ASP A 48 -11.26 -66.95 -9.71
N PHE A 49 -10.51 -67.27 -8.66
CA PHE A 49 -9.25 -68.01 -8.76
C PHE A 49 -9.44 -69.39 -9.41
N PHE A 50 -10.27 -70.26 -8.83
CA PHE A 50 -10.42 -71.63 -9.31
C PHE A 50 -11.10 -71.70 -10.69
N ARG A 51 -12.04 -70.79 -11.00
CA ARG A 51 -12.61 -70.64 -12.35
C ARG A 51 -11.55 -70.26 -13.39
N SER A 52 -10.56 -69.45 -13.01
CA SER A 52 -9.44 -69.10 -13.89
C SER A 52 -8.47 -70.27 -14.04
N TYR A 53 -8.05 -70.88 -12.92
CA TYR A 53 -7.12 -72.02 -12.88
C TYR A 53 -7.61 -73.21 -13.73
N ARG A 54 -8.91 -73.52 -13.65
CA ARG A 54 -9.56 -74.58 -14.45
C ARG A 54 -9.34 -74.44 -15.96
N LYS A 55 -9.16 -73.22 -16.50
CA LYS A 55 -8.87 -72.99 -17.92
C LYS A 55 -7.52 -73.60 -18.33
N GLY A 56 -6.53 -73.57 -17.43
CA GLY A 56 -5.21 -74.19 -17.65
C GLY A 56 -5.25 -75.70 -17.48
N VAL A 57 -6.07 -76.23 -16.56
CA VAL A 57 -6.25 -77.69 -16.37
C VAL A 57 -6.92 -78.33 -17.59
N ASN A 58 -8.07 -77.78 -18.03
CA ASN A 58 -8.90 -78.38 -19.08
C ASN A 58 -8.62 -77.85 -20.51
N GLY A 59 -7.65 -76.95 -20.70
CA GLY A 59 -7.43 -76.27 -21.97
C GLY A 59 -6.05 -75.66 -22.12
N ARG A 60 -5.93 -74.67 -23.01
CA ARG A 60 -4.73 -73.85 -23.22
C ARG A 60 -5.05 -72.38 -22.99
N THR A 61 -4.16 -71.66 -22.30
CA THR A 61 -4.29 -70.22 -22.05
C THR A 61 -2.95 -69.61 -21.67
N ASP A 62 -2.74 -68.36 -22.07
CA ASP A 62 -1.58 -67.50 -21.80
C ASP A 62 -1.78 -66.56 -20.60
N LYS A 63 -2.97 -66.54 -19.99
CA LYS A 63 -3.37 -65.63 -18.90
C LYS A 63 -3.02 -66.19 -17.52
N MET A 64 -1.74 -66.50 -17.32
CA MET A 64 -1.21 -67.28 -16.19
C MET A 64 -0.84 -66.48 -14.95
N GLY A 65 -0.97 -65.15 -15.01
CA GLY A 65 -0.75 -64.28 -13.87
C GLY A 65 -1.98 -64.15 -12.98
N VAL A 66 -1.79 -64.29 -11.67
CA VAL A 66 -2.77 -63.96 -10.62
C VAL A 66 -2.17 -62.91 -9.70
N TRP A 67 -2.81 -61.74 -9.61
CA TRP A 67 -2.36 -60.62 -8.79
C TRP A 67 -3.24 -60.52 -7.54
N ILE A 68 -2.65 -60.76 -6.36
CA ILE A 68 -3.33 -60.67 -5.06
C ILE A 68 -2.94 -59.33 -4.43
N SER A 69 -3.86 -58.37 -4.43
CA SER A 69 -3.65 -57.00 -3.93
C SER A 69 -4.40 -56.73 -2.62
N GLY A 70 -4.13 -55.58 -1.99
CA GLY A 70 -4.77 -55.16 -0.74
C GLY A 70 -3.77 -54.63 0.29
N PHE A 71 -4.25 -53.87 1.27
CA PHE A 71 -3.39 -53.19 2.25
C PHE A 71 -2.61 -54.16 3.16
N PHE A 72 -1.52 -53.70 3.77
CA PHE A 72 -0.81 -54.50 4.78
C PHE A 72 -1.77 -54.84 5.93
N GLY A 73 -1.88 -56.13 6.24
CA GLY A 73 -2.89 -56.68 7.15
C GLY A 73 -3.89 -57.62 6.47
N SER A 74 -4.28 -57.36 5.20
CA SER A 74 -5.44 -57.96 4.50
C SER A 74 -5.37 -59.45 4.13
N GLY A 75 -4.67 -60.26 4.92
CA GLY A 75 -4.64 -61.72 4.75
C GLY A 75 -3.91 -62.24 3.51
N LYS A 76 -3.44 -61.40 2.57
CA LYS A 76 -2.82 -61.81 1.29
C LYS A 76 -1.85 -63.00 1.39
N SER A 77 -0.81 -62.91 2.21
CA SER A 77 0.18 -63.97 2.38
C SER A 77 -0.41 -65.24 3.02
N HIS A 78 -1.44 -65.09 3.87
CA HIS A 78 -2.18 -66.23 4.43
C HIS A 78 -3.04 -66.90 3.35
N PHE A 79 -3.76 -66.12 2.54
CA PHE A 79 -4.55 -66.63 1.43
C PHE A 79 -3.65 -67.31 0.37
N LEU A 80 -2.50 -66.71 0.04
CA LEU A 80 -1.46 -67.32 -0.81
C LEU A 80 -0.98 -68.66 -0.24
N LYS A 81 -0.67 -68.71 1.06
CA LYS A 81 -0.24 -69.94 1.76
C LYS A 81 -1.33 -71.02 1.77
N ILE A 82 -2.58 -70.65 2.03
CA ILE A 82 -3.74 -71.56 1.99
C ILE A 82 -3.99 -72.09 0.58
N LEU A 83 -3.88 -71.24 -0.45
CA LEU A 83 -3.91 -71.67 -1.85
C LEU A 83 -2.78 -72.66 -2.15
N SER A 84 -1.57 -72.45 -1.63
CA SER A 84 -0.47 -73.41 -1.82
C SER A 84 -0.79 -74.79 -1.25
N TYR A 85 -1.42 -74.88 -0.07
CA TYR A 85 -1.83 -76.15 0.54
C TYR A 85 -2.99 -76.82 -0.20
N LEU A 86 -3.96 -76.05 -0.70
CA LEU A 86 -5.08 -76.57 -1.46
C LEU A 86 -4.66 -77.08 -2.85
N LEU A 87 -3.75 -76.40 -3.53
CA LEU A 87 -3.22 -76.80 -4.85
C LEU A 87 -2.29 -78.01 -4.76
N ALA A 88 -1.41 -78.06 -3.75
CA ALA A 88 -0.56 -79.23 -3.50
C ALA A 88 -1.37 -80.43 -2.93
N ASN A 89 -2.60 -80.17 -2.45
CA ASN A 89 -3.48 -81.13 -1.79
C ASN A 89 -2.78 -81.98 -0.71
N ARG A 90 -1.81 -81.36 0.00
CA ARG A 90 -0.91 -82.03 0.95
C ARG A 90 -1.69 -82.76 2.03
N GLU A 91 -1.22 -83.94 2.41
CA GLU A 91 -1.73 -84.65 3.58
C GLU A 91 -1.14 -84.05 4.86
N VAL A 92 -2.01 -83.69 5.79
CA VAL A 92 -1.70 -83.00 7.05
C VAL A 92 -2.53 -83.66 8.15
N ASN A 93 -1.86 -84.29 9.11
CA ASN A 93 -2.48 -85.09 10.18
C ASN A 93 -3.48 -86.14 9.66
N GLY A 94 -3.07 -86.95 8.67
CA GLY A 94 -3.89 -88.02 8.08
C GLY A 94 -5.09 -87.56 7.24
N LYS A 95 -5.19 -86.25 6.95
CA LYS A 95 -6.25 -85.64 6.14
C LYS A 95 -5.66 -84.79 5.03
N LYS A 96 -6.19 -84.91 3.80
CA LYS A 96 -5.82 -84.01 2.70
C LYS A 96 -6.28 -82.58 2.97
N ALA A 97 -5.50 -81.57 2.61
CA ALA A 97 -5.81 -80.15 2.86
C ALA A 97 -7.23 -79.73 2.41
N LEU A 98 -7.71 -80.25 1.27
CA LEU A 98 -9.06 -79.96 0.78
C LEU A 98 -10.19 -80.49 1.68
N SER A 99 -9.97 -81.58 2.43
CA SER A 99 -11.00 -82.19 3.28
C SER A 99 -11.45 -81.26 4.42
N TYR A 100 -10.53 -80.49 5.01
CA TYR A 100 -10.83 -79.46 6.02
C TYR A 100 -11.81 -78.39 5.49
N PHE A 101 -11.80 -78.08 4.19
CA PHE A 101 -12.75 -77.13 3.59
C PHE A 101 -14.13 -77.76 3.32
N VAL A 102 -14.19 -79.07 3.08
CA VAL A 102 -15.42 -79.81 2.80
C VAL A 102 -16.16 -80.18 4.08
N GLU A 103 -15.45 -80.70 5.09
CA GLU A 103 -16.04 -81.14 6.37
C GLU A 103 -16.60 -79.98 7.18
N ASP A 104 -15.83 -78.90 7.33
CA ASP A 104 -16.25 -77.68 8.04
C ASP A 104 -17.21 -76.78 7.20
N LYS A 105 -17.56 -77.21 5.98
CA LYS A 105 -18.43 -76.47 5.03
C LYS A 105 -17.95 -75.03 4.76
N LYS A 106 -16.64 -74.85 4.60
CA LYS A 106 -16.01 -73.52 4.44
C LYS A 106 -16.33 -72.86 3.11
N ILE A 107 -16.74 -73.61 2.10
CA ILE A 107 -17.15 -73.10 0.79
C ILE A 107 -18.66 -73.26 0.65
N ALA A 108 -19.36 -72.16 0.40
CA ALA A 108 -20.82 -72.14 0.31
C ALA A 108 -21.34 -72.60 -1.07
N ASP A 109 -20.58 -72.34 -2.14
CA ASP A 109 -20.96 -72.68 -3.52
C ASP A 109 -20.44 -74.09 -3.91
N PRO A 110 -21.34 -75.06 -4.20
CA PRO A 110 -20.94 -76.40 -4.65
C PRO A 110 -20.11 -76.42 -5.93
N MET A 111 -20.27 -75.42 -6.82
CA MET A 111 -19.51 -75.32 -8.07
C MET A 111 -18.05 -74.96 -7.82
N VAL A 112 -17.79 -74.03 -6.89
CA VAL A 112 -16.42 -73.68 -6.47
C VAL A 112 -15.75 -74.88 -5.82
N LEU A 113 -16.47 -75.63 -4.98
CA LEU A 113 -15.97 -76.85 -4.35
C LEU A 113 -15.65 -77.95 -5.39
N ALA A 114 -16.40 -78.03 -6.49
CA ALA A 114 -16.10 -78.92 -7.62
C ALA A 114 -14.85 -78.48 -8.40
N ASP A 115 -14.70 -77.18 -8.68
CA ASP A 115 -13.50 -76.64 -9.34
C ASP A 115 -12.24 -76.80 -8.47
N MET A 116 -12.37 -76.68 -7.13
CA MET A 116 -11.32 -76.97 -6.16
C MET A 116 -10.88 -78.45 -6.18
N LYS A 117 -11.84 -79.39 -6.23
CA LYS A 117 -11.54 -80.83 -6.36
C LYS A 117 -10.76 -81.11 -7.65
N LEU A 118 -11.24 -80.57 -8.77
CA LEU A 118 -10.59 -80.73 -10.07
C LEU A 118 -9.16 -80.17 -10.10
N ALA A 119 -8.90 -79.05 -9.41
CA ALA A 119 -7.55 -78.51 -9.26
C ALA A 119 -6.65 -79.39 -8.37
N ALA A 120 -7.21 -79.94 -7.28
CA ALA A 120 -6.50 -80.73 -6.28
C ALA A 120 -6.29 -82.22 -6.65
N ASP A 121 -7.01 -82.71 -7.68
CA ASP A 121 -6.80 -84.03 -8.29
C ASP A 121 -5.72 -84.02 -9.40
N GLY A 122 -5.25 -82.83 -9.80
CA GLY A 122 -4.14 -82.68 -10.74
C GLY A 122 -2.77 -82.98 -10.11
N LEU A 123 -1.80 -83.38 -10.94
CA LEU A 123 -0.40 -83.42 -10.52
C LEU A 123 0.18 -82.00 -10.56
N VAL A 124 0.38 -81.38 -9.40
CA VAL A 124 0.81 -79.99 -9.26
C VAL A 124 2.04 -79.88 -8.36
N ASP A 125 3.16 -79.39 -8.90
CA ASP A 125 4.31 -78.96 -8.10
C ASP A 125 4.09 -77.49 -7.66
N VAL A 126 4.27 -77.21 -6.37
CA VAL A 126 3.91 -75.92 -5.74
C VAL A 126 5.13 -75.31 -5.07
N ILE A 127 5.55 -74.12 -5.53
CA ILE A 127 6.72 -73.41 -5.01
C ILE A 127 6.24 -72.11 -4.34
N LEU A 128 6.15 -72.11 -3.01
CA LEU A 128 5.81 -70.94 -2.20
C LEU A 128 7.08 -70.31 -1.60
N PHE A 129 7.34 -69.03 -1.90
CA PHE A 129 8.50 -68.31 -1.39
C PHE A 129 8.23 -66.80 -1.24
N ASN A 130 8.96 -66.17 -0.32
CA ASN A 130 9.02 -64.71 -0.23
C ASN A 130 10.23 -64.22 -1.04
N ILE A 131 10.01 -63.30 -2.00
CA ILE A 131 11.06 -62.92 -2.94
C ILE A 131 12.20 -62.13 -2.28
N ASP A 132 11.90 -61.24 -1.34
CA ASP A 132 12.91 -60.47 -0.60
C ASP A 132 13.87 -61.41 0.14
N SER A 133 13.35 -62.44 0.81
CA SER A 133 14.12 -63.45 1.56
C SER A 133 15.01 -64.36 0.70
N LYS A 134 14.72 -64.50 -0.59
CA LYS A 134 15.47 -65.34 -1.53
C LYS A 134 16.42 -64.53 -2.43
N SER A 135 16.24 -63.21 -2.49
CA SER A 135 17.10 -62.29 -3.21
C SER A 135 18.41 -62.01 -2.48
N ASP A 136 19.51 -61.95 -3.22
CA ASP A 136 20.82 -61.60 -2.67
C ASP A 136 21.02 -60.07 -2.75
N MET A 137 21.45 -59.42 -1.66
CA MET A 137 21.37 -57.94 -1.53
C MET A 137 22.13 -57.15 -2.61
N ALA A 138 23.17 -57.72 -3.22
CA ALA A 138 23.92 -57.11 -4.31
C ALA A 138 23.17 -57.17 -5.68
N GLY A 139 22.19 -58.05 -5.83
CA GLY A 139 21.49 -58.31 -7.10
C GLY A 139 20.36 -57.34 -7.42
N LYS A 140 19.87 -56.54 -6.46
CA LYS A 140 18.68 -55.68 -6.63
C LYS A 140 18.82 -54.58 -7.69
N GLN A 141 20.03 -54.25 -8.13
CA GLN A 141 20.28 -53.28 -9.21
C GLN A 141 20.45 -53.94 -10.60
N SER A 142 20.34 -55.28 -10.70
CA SER A 142 20.44 -56.00 -11.97
C SER A 142 19.09 -56.10 -12.69
N LYS A 143 19.11 -55.94 -14.02
CA LYS A 143 17.94 -56.13 -14.88
C LYS A 143 17.34 -57.54 -14.79
N ASP A 144 18.15 -58.53 -14.42
CA ASP A 144 17.79 -59.96 -14.42
C ASP A 144 17.40 -60.48 -13.02
N ALA A 145 17.23 -59.60 -12.03
CA ALA A 145 17.08 -59.97 -10.62
C ALA A 145 15.90 -60.93 -10.37
N ILE A 146 14.72 -60.70 -10.97
CA ILE A 146 13.55 -61.56 -10.76
C ILE A 146 13.77 -62.96 -11.34
N VAL A 147 14.23 -63.09 -12.59
CA VAL A 147 14.44 -64.42 -13.20
C VAL A 147 15.50 -65.23 -12.46
N SER A 148 16.52 -64.57 -11.89
CA SER A 148 17.53 -65.24 -11.06
C SER A 148 16.93 -65.88 -9.79
N VAL A 149 15.98 -65.22 -9.12
CA VAL A 149 15.30 -65.77 -7.95
C VAL A 149 14.34 -66.89 -8.35
N PHE A 150 13.61 -66.75 -9.48
CA PHE A 150 12.77 -67.82 -10.02
C PHE A 150 13.58 -69.07 -10.37
N LEU A 151 14.76 -68.94 -10.99
CA LEU A 151 15.68 -70.04 -11.26
C LEU A 151 16.19 -70.69 -9.96
N LYS A 152 16.59 -69.88 -8.97
CA LYS A 152 17.06 -70.33 -7.64
C LYS A 152 16.03 -71.23 -6.96
N VAL A 153 14.77 -70.79 -6.83
CA VAL A 153 13.71 -71.59 -6.19
C VAL A 153 13.25 -72.78 -7.05
N PHE A 154 13.32 -72.67 -8.38
CA PHE A 154 13.01 -73.77 -9.29
C PHE A 154 14.05 -74.90 -9.25
N ASN A 155 15.34 -74.55 -9.08
CA ASN A 155 16.41 -75.51 -8.84
C ASN A 155 16.26 -76.16 -7.45
N GLU A 156 15.99 -75.38 -6.40
CA GLU A 156 15.74 -75.91 -5.04
C GLU A 156 14.58 -76.92 -4.99
N MET A 157 13.46 -76.65 -5.68
CA MET A 157 12.32 -77.57 -5.75
C MET A 157 12.69 -78.93 -6.35
N GLN A 158 13.61 -78.96 -7.32
CA GLN A 158 14.11 -80.19 -7.95
C GLN A 158 15.20 -80.90 -7.11
N GLY A 159 15.62 -80.32 -5.98
CA GLY A 159 16.72 -80.82 -5.14
C GLY A 159 18.10 -80.26 -5.49
N PHE A 160 18.21 -79.45 -6.55
CA PHE A 160 19.48 -78.86 -7.02
C PHE A 160 19.92 -77.65 -6.17
N CYS A 161 21.15 -77.19 -6.40
CA CYS A 161 21.80 -76.09 -5.69
C CYS A 161 21.20 -74.72 -6.08
N GLY A 162 20.29 -74.19 -5.25
CA GLY A 162 19.73 -72.85 -5.49
C GLY A 162 20.77 -71.73 -5.48
N ALA A 163 21.80 -71.83 -4.62
CA ALA A 163 22.77 -70.76 -4.41
C ALA A 163 23.75 -70.56 -5.58
N ILE A 164 24.02 -71.61 -6.38
CA ILE A 164 25.04 -71.58 -7.44
C ILE A 164 24.42 -72.16 -8.72
N PRO A 165 23.86 -71.33 -9.62
CA PRO A 165 23.11 -71.78 -10.80
C PRO A 165 23.89 -72.72 -11.73
N ILE A 166 25.17 -72.44 -11.97
CA ILE A 166 26.03 -73.27 -12.82
C ILE A 166 26.31 -74.66 -12.22
N LEU A 167 26.26 -74.78 -10.89
CA LEU A 167 26.34 -76.06 -10.21
C LEU A 167 25.03 -76.84 -10.35
N ALA A 168 23.88 -76.16 -10.25
CA ALA A 168 22.58 -76.78 -10.54
C ALA A 168 22.46 -77.25 -12.00
N ASP A 169 23.12 -76.60 -12.95
CA ASP A 169 23.17 -77.07 -14.35
C ASP A 169 23.99 -78.37 -14.48
N LEU A 170 25.11 -78.52 -13.74
CA LEU A 170 25.84 -79.80 -13.65
C LEU A 170 24.98 -80.89 -13.00
N GLU A 171 24.33 -80.59 -11.88
CA GLU A 171 23.43 -81.54 -11.19
C GLU A 171 22.26 -81.96 -12.11
N ARG A 172 21.72 -81.04 -12.89
CA ARG A 172 20.66 -81.32 -13.86
C ARG A 172 21.15 -82.22 -15.00
N HIS A 173 22.34 -81.98 -15.55
CA HIS A 173 22.93 -82.88 -16.56
C HIS A 173 23.24 -84.28 -16.00
N LEU A 174 23.73 -84.37 -14.76
CA LEU A 174 23.92 -85.65 -14.07
C LEU A 174 22.59 -86.39 -13.87
N GLN A 175 21.53 -85.66 -13.48
CA GLN A 175 20.18 -86.23 -13.30
C GLN A 175 19.56 -86.69 -14.62
N GLU A 176 19.78 -85.94 -15.72
CA GLU A 176 19.34 -86.31 -17.07
C GLU A 176 19.98 -87.59 -17.58
N GLN A 177 21.26 -87.80 -17.28
CA GLN A 177 21.97 -89.05 -17.56
C GLN A 177 21.70 -90.15 -16.51
N LYS A 178 20.87 -89.88 -15.49
CA LYS A 178 20.56 -90.77 -14.34
C LYS A 178 21.77 -91.15 -13.48
N ARG A 179 22.79 -90.28 -13.42
CA ARG A 179 24.06 -90.48 -12.70
C ARG A 179 24.22 -89.60 -11.45
N TYR A 180 23.20 -88.83 -11.08
CA TYR A 180 23.29 -87.91 -9.94
C TYR A 180 23.40 -88.63 -8.59
N GLU A 181 22.64 -89.71 -8.37
CA GLU A 181 22.78 -90.54 -7.16
C GLU A 181 24.16 -91.22 -7.10
N GLU A 182 24.64 -91.79 -8.22
CA GLU A 182 25.99 -92.36 -8.34
C GLU A 182 27.08 -91.33 -7.96
N PHE A 183 26.95 -90.09 -8.44
CA PHE A 183 27.85 -88.99 -8.07
C PHE A 183 27.76 -88.64 -6.59
N LYS A 184 26.54 -88.53 -6.01
CA LYS A 184 26.36 -88.22 -4.58
C LYS A 184 26.95 -89.31 -3.67
N GLU A 185 26.78 -90.59 -4.04
CA GLU A 185 27.36 -91.73 -3.33
C GLU A 185 28.89 -91.69 -3.39
N ARG A 186 29.48 -91.55 -4.58
CA ARG A 186 30.94 -91.49 -4.78
C ARG A 186 31.58 -90.30 -4.05
N PHE A 187 30.98 -89.12 -4.14
CA PHE A 187 31.43 -87.93 -3.43
C PHE A 187 31.46 -88.18 -1.91
N ALA A 188 30.42 -88.82 -1.36
CA ALA A 188 30.34 -89.12 0.06
C ALA A 188 31.34 -90.19 0.52
N VAL A 189 31.61 -91.20 -0.32
CA VAL A 189 32.62 -92.25 -0.06
C VAL A 189 34.03 -91.67 -0.04
N ASN A 190 34.37 -90.81 -1.01
CA ASN A 190 35.73 -90.26 -1.14
C ASN A 190 36.03 -89.17 -0.11
N HIS A 191 35.06 -88.28 0.15
CA HIS A 191 35.29 -87.03 0.89
C HIS A 191 34.60 -86.99 2.27
N GLY A 192 33.91 -88.07 2.66
CA GLY A 192 33.31 -88.25 3.99
C GLY A 192 32.16 -87.29 4.33
N LYS A 193 31.60 -86.60 3.34
CA LYS A 193 30.49 -85.63 3.51
C LYS A 193 29.45 -85.84 2.41
N SER A 194 28.17 -85.71 2.75
CA SER A 194 27.10 -85.68 1.74
C SER A 194 27.30 -84.51 0.79
N TRP A 195 27.15 -84.75 -0.52
CA TRP A 195 27.21 -83.73 -1.56
C TRP A 195 26.37 -82.48 -1.24
N GLU A 196 25.11 -82.68 -0.82
CA GLU A 196 24.14 -81.62 -0.51
C GLU A 196 24.60 -80.69 0.63
N GLY A 197 25.42 -81.21 1.56
CA GLY A 197 26.02 -80.44 2.65
C GLY A 197 27.36 -79.77 2.28
N ALA A 198 28.04 -80.25 1.23
CA ALA A 198 29.32 -79.73 0.76
C ALA A 198 29.17 -78.66 -0.34
N ARG A 199 28.19 -78.83 -1.25
CA ARG A 199 28.00 -78.03 -2.48
C ARG A 199 27.93 -76.51 -2.29
N ASN A 200 27.55 -76.04 -1.09
CA ASN A 200 27.51 -74.62 -0.74
C ASN A 200 28.90 -73.98 -0.53
N ARG A 201 29.99 -74.78 -0.58
CA ARG A 201 31.39 -74.32 -0.43
C ARG A 201 32.20 -74.55 -1.70
N PHE A 202 31.57 -74.43 -2.87
CA PHE A 202 32.12 -74.73 -4.19
C PHE A 202 33.59 -74.28 -4.38
N ASP A 203 33.92 -73.04 -4.00
CA ASP A 203 35.27 -72.45 -4.12
C ASP A 203 36.39 -73.25 -3.42
N PHE A 204 36.04 -74.10 -2.45
CA PHE A 204 36.99 -74.88 -1.65
C PHE A 204 36.98 -76.38 -1.96
N ILE A 205 36.09 -76.85 -2.86
CA ILE A 205 35.89 -78.29 -3.17
C ILE A 205 36.02 -78.58 -4.68
N GLN A 206 36.72 -77.72 -5.42
CA GLN A 206 36.83 -77.86 -6.88
C GLN A 206 37.59 -79.13 -7.28
N ASP A 207 38.72 -79.43 -6.65
CA ASP A 207 39.45 -80.69 -6.86
C ASP A 207 38.58 -81.90 -6.46
N ASP A 208 37.92 -81.86 -5.29
CA ASP A 208 37.00 -82.91 -4.83
C ASP A 208 35.90 -83.24 -5.85
N ILE A 209 35.35 -82.21 -6.52
CA ILE A 209 34.35 -82.34 -7.58
C ILE A 209 34.97 -82.96 -8.84
N VAL A 210 36.12 -82.45 -9.31
CA VAL A 210 36.78 -82.95 -10.52
C VAL A 210 37.17 -84.42 -10.35
N ASP A 211 37.80 -84.79 -9.24
CA ASP A 211 38.18 -86.18 -8.94
C ASP A 211 36.97 -87.11 -8.99
N THR A 212 35.85 -86.70 -8.36
CA THR A 212 34.61 -87.48 -8.37
C THR A 212 34.02 -87.61 -9.78
N LEU A 213 34.00 -86.52 -10.58
CA LEU A 213 33.50 -86.53 -11.97
C LEU A 213 34.39 -87.37 -12.91
N VAL A 214 35.69 -87.44 -12.66
CA VAL A 214 36.65 -88.26 -13.40
C VAL A 214 36.53 -89.73 -13.01
N GLU A 215 36.37 -90.06 -11.73
CA GLU A 215 36.20 -91.44 -11.27
C GLU A 215 34.93 -92.08 -11.86
N ILE A 216 33.81 -91.35 -11.89
CA ILE A 216 32.60 -91.82 -12.57
C ILE A 216 32.72 -91.75 -14.10
N GLY A 217 33.81 -91.21 -14.67
CA GLY A 217 34.00 -91.08 -16.11
C GLY A 217 32.97 -90.19 -16.79
N PHE A 218 32.44 -89.18 -16.09
CA PHE A 218 31.51 -88.20 -16.66
C PHE A 218 32.24 -87.07 -17.40
N MET A 219 33.45 -86.72 -16.94
CA MET A 219 34.37 -85.78 -17.60
C MET A 219 35.81 -86.30 -17.54
N THR A 220 36.67 -85.81 -18.43
CA THR A 220 38.13 -85.94 -18.26
C THR A 220 38.63 -84.86 -17.29
N GLU A 221 39.78 -85.07 -16.64
CA GLU A 221 40.32 -84.10 -15.66
C GLU A 221 40.47 -82.69 -16.26
N ALA A 222 41.01 -82.60 -17.48
CA ALA A 222 41.14 -81.34 -18.20
C ALA A 222 39.79 -80.67 -18.52
N ALA A 223 38.72 -81.44 -18.75
CA ALA A 223 37.37 -80.91 -18.94
C ALA A 223 36.74 -80.47 -17.62
N GLY A 224 36.94 -81.22 -16.54
CA GLY A 224 36.46 -80.89 -15.19
C GLY A 224 37.10 -79.62 -14.63
N ARG A 225 38.43 -79.46 -14.75
CA ARG A 225 39.15 -78.25 -14.33
C ARG A 225 38.68 -77.01 -15.12
N ASN A 226 38.60 -77.10 -16.45
CA ASN A 226 38.07 -76.03 -17.32
C ASN A 226 36.60 -75.68 -17.00
N TRP A 227 35.78 -76.67 -16.63
CA TRP A 227 34.42 -76.41 -16.15
C TRP A 227 34.42 -75.66 -14.81
N CYS A 228 35.27 -76.03 -13.85
CA CYS A 228 35.41 -75.32 -12.57
C CYS A 228 35.88 -73.87 -12.75
N GLU A 229 36.85 -73.63 -13.63
CA GLU A 229 37.32 -72.28 -13.98
C GLU A 229 36.18 -71.41 -14.52
N LYS A 230 35.35 -71.95 -15.42
CA LYS A 230 34.17 -71.26 -15.96
C LYS A 230 33.02 -71.11 -14.96
N ALA A 231 32.92 -71.99 -13.98
CA ALA A 231 31.90 -71.92 -12.94
C ALA A 231 32.07 -70.72 -12.00
N ILE A 232 33.23 -70.05 -12.03
CA ILE A 232 33.51 -68.81 -11.29
C ILE A 232 33.00 -67.56 -12.06
N GLU A 233 32.70 -67.67 -13.35
CA GLU A 233 32.22 -66.54 -14.16
C GLU A 233 30.76 -66.13 -13.84
N PRO A 234 30.38 -64.86 -14.05
CA PRO A 234 29.01 -64.39 -13.77
C PRO A 234 27.95 -65.07 -14.64
N TYR A 235 27.21 -66.02 -14.05
CA TYR A 235 26.13 -66.74 -14.73
C TYR A 235 25.01 -65.78 -15.19
N ARG A 236 24.64 -65.88 -16.48
CA ARG A 236 23.52 -65.13 -17.07
C ARG A 236 22.63 -66.08 -17.83
N ILE A 237 21.34 -66.05 -17.52
CA ILE A 237 20.28 -66.79 -18.22
C ILE A 237 19.27 -65.79 -18.80
N SER A 238 18.81 -66.03 -20.03
CA SER A 238 17.70 -65.24 -20.59
C SER A 238 16.36 -65.73 -20.02
N ILE A 239 15.34 -64.87 -20.03
CA ILE A 239 13.98 -65.26 -19.61
C ILE A 239 13.42 -66.35 -20.53
N GLU A 240 13.71 -66.28 -21.82
CA GLU A 240 13.31 -67.27 -22.82
C GLU A 240 13.93 -68.65 -22.52
N ASP A 241 15.20 -68.71 -22.12
CA ASP A 241 15.89 -69.96 -21.80
C ASP A 241 15.41 -70.55 -20.48
N PHE A 242 15.10 -69.71 -19.47
CA PHE A 242 14.40 -70.16 -18.27
C PHE A 242 13.02 -70.76 -18.60
N ALA A 243 12.25 -70.14 -19.50
CA ALA A 243 10.96 -70.68 -19.92
C ALA A 243 11.08 -72.01 -20.68
N LYS A 244 12.11 -72.19 -21.52
CA LYS A 244 12.44 -73.49 -22.14
C LYS A 244 12.78 -74.56 -21.10
N LEU A 245 13.58 -74.20 -20.09
CA LEU A 245 14.02 -75.09 -19.02
C LEU A 245 12.83 -75.59 -18.19
N VAL A 246 11.92 -74.69 -17.78
CA VAL A 246 10.66 -75.06 -17.10
C VAL A 246 9.77 -75.93 -17.99
N LYS A 247 9.67 -75.64 -19.29
CA LYS A 247 8.92 -76.48 -20.22
C LYS A 247 9.48 -77.90 -20.32
N GLN A 248 10.80 -78.06 -20.47
CA GLN A 248 11.46 -79.37 -20.52
C GLN A 248 11.21 -80.21 -19.25
N TYR A 249 11.12 -79.57 -18.09
CA TYR A 249 10.74 -80.22 -16.84
C TYR A 249 9.30 -80.75 -16.88
N LEU A 250 8.34 -79.93 -17.33
CA LEU A 250 6.94 -80.34 -17.46
C LEU A 250 6.76 -81.48 -18.47
N ASP A 251 7.40 -81.39 -19.63
CA ASP A 251 7.35 -82.42 -20.69
C ASP A 251 7.89 -83.79 -20.19
N ARG A 252 8.76 -83.82 -19.18
CA ARG A 252 9.27 -85.04 -18.53
C ARG A 252 8.35 -85.62 -17.46
N LYS A 253 7.53 -84.80 -16.79
CA LYS A 253 6.67 -85.24 -15.68
C LYS A 253 5.40 -85.95 -16.14
N GLY A 254 4.90 -85.66 -17.34
CA GLY A 254 3.79 -86.37 -17.98
C GLY A 254 2.64 -85.47 -18.42
N SER A 255 1.58 -86.07 -18.95
CA SER A 255 0.43 -85.33 -19.48
C SER A 255 -0.35 -84.63 -18.36
N ASN A 256 -0.57 -83.32 -18.53
CA ASN A 256 -1.33 -82.47 -17.60
C ASN A 256 -0.71 -82.29 -16.21
N HIS A 257 0.63 -82.37 -16.10
CA HIS A 257 1.36 -81.86 -14.93
C HIS A 257 1.37 -80.33 -14.91
N HIS A 258 1.30 -79.72 -13.73
CA HIS A 258 1.31 -78.26 -13.53
C HIS A 258 2.41 -77.82 -12.56
N LEU A 259 2.86 -76.58 -12.70
CA LEU A 259 3.79 -75.91 -11.80
C LEU A 259 3.22 -74.56 -11.37
N VAL A 260 3.22 -74.27 -10.07
CA VAL A 260 2.70 -73.01 -9.55
C VAL A 260 3.77 -72.30 -8.72
N PHE A 261 4.18 -71.11 -9.16
CA PHE A 261 5.00 -70.20 -8.39
C PHE A 261 4.09 -69.27 -7.58
N LEU A 262 4.21 -69.32 -6.25
CA LEU A 262 3.50 -68.44 -5.32
C LEU A 262 4.52 -67.51 -4.67
N VAL A 263 4.52 -66.25 -5.09
CA VAL A 263 5.54 -65.25 -4.77
C VAL A 263 4.97 -64.23 -3.80
N ASP A 264 5.42 -64.28 -2.55
CA ASP A 264 5.02 -63.31 -1.53
C ASP A 264 5.89 -62.03 -1.60
N GLU A 265 5.24 -60.89 -1.37
CA GLU A 265 5.81 -59.53 -1.30
C GLU A 265 6.40 -58.95 -2.61
N ILE A 266 5.97 -59.42 -3.79
CA ILE A 266 6.49 -58.93 -5.09
C ILE A 266 6.36 -57.41 -5.24
N GLY A 267 5.26 -56.83 -4.76
CA GLY A 267 5.01 -55.39 -4.89
C GLY A 267 5.98 -54.54 -4.07
N GLN A 268 6.45 -55.03 -2.92
CA GLN A 268 7.44 -54.37 -2.09
C GLN A 268 8.85 -54.53 -2.66
N TYR A 269 9.16 -55.71 -3.22
CA TYR A 269 10.43 -55.99 -3.86
C TYR A 269 10.66 -55.14 -5.11
N ILE A 270 9.63 -54.97 -5.94
CA ILE A 270 9.64 -54.06 -7.10
C ILE A 270 9.69 -52.61 -6.63
N GLY A 271 8.87 -52.25 -5.64
CA GLY A 271 8.78 -50.90 -5.10
C GLY A 271 8.50 -49.87 -6.21
N ASP A 272 9.46 -48.99 -6.44
CA ASP A 272 9.38 -47.95 -7.46
C ASP A 272 10.09 -48.31 -8.80
N ASP A 273 10.71 -49.49 -8.94
CA ASP A 273 11.52 -49.84 -10.10
C ASP A 273 10.68 -50.37 -11.29
N SER A 274 10.60 -49.58 -12.35
CA SER A 274 9.91 -49.95 -13.59
C SER A 274 10.56 -51.08 -14.38
N GLN A 275 11.88 -51.31 -14.23
CA GLN A 275 12.60 -52.38 -14.93
C GLN A 275 12.29 -53.75 -14.30
N LEU A 276 12.19 -53.82 -12.96
CA LEU A 276 11.78 -55.04 -12.27
C LEU A 276 10.33 -55.42 -12.62
N MET A 277 9.42 -54.45 -12.73
CA MET A 277 8.05 -54.69 -13.18
C MET A 277 7.98 -55.23 -14.62
N LEU A 278 8.82 -54.70 -15.53
CA LEU A 278 8.94 -55.22 -16.89
C LEU A 278 9.52 -56.65 -16.91
N ASN A 279 10.51 -56.97 -16.08
CA ASN A 279 11.05 -58.32 -15.97
C ASN A 279 9.96 -59.33 -15.56
N LEU A 280 9.16 -59.02 -14.53
CA LEU A 280 8.04 -59.88 -14.10
C LEU A 280 7.01 -60.09 -15.22
N GLN A 281 6.71 -59.05 -16.01
CA GLN A 281 5.85 -59.17 -17.19
C GLN A 281 6.44 -60.19 -18.18
N THR A 282 7.70 -60.03 -18.57
CA THR A 282 8.36 -60.91 -19.57
C THR A 282 8.47 -62.35 -19.07
N VAL A 283 8.81 -62.58 -17.79
CA VAL A 283 8.81 -63.93 -17.19
C VAL A 283 7.42 -64.59 -17.30
N THR A 284 6.36 -63.84 -17.04
CA THR A 284 4.98 -64.35 -17.14
C THR A 284 4.57 -64.62 -18.60
N GLU A 285 5.01 -63.78 -19.54
CA GLU A 285 4.70 -63.87 -20.97
C GLU A 285 5.42 -65.03 -21.68
N ASP A 286 6.72 -65.22 -21.42
CA ASP A 286 7.50 -66.30 -22.02
C ASP A 286 7.06 -67.67 -21.46
N LEU A 287 6.81 -67.77 -20.15
CA LEU A 287 6.25 -68.99 -19.54
C LEU A 287 4.83 -69.29 -20.04
N GLY A 288 3.97 -68.28 -20.20
CA GLY A 288 2.64 -68.44 -20.79
C GLY A 288 2.70 -68.98 -22.22
N THR A 289 3.61 -68.45 -23.03
CA THR A 289 3.84 -68.84 -24.43
C THR A 289 4.44 -70.25 -24.55
N ALA A 290 5.43 -70.57 -23.72
CA ALA A 290 6.09 -71.88 -23.72
C ALA A 290 5.19 -72.99 -23.16
N CYS A 291 4.53 -72.75 -22.02
CA CYS A 291 3.87 -73.78 -21.20
C CYS A 291 2.33 -73.78 -21.31
N ASN A 292 1.72 -72.83 -22.00
CA ASN A 292 0.36 -72.93 -22.54
C ASN A 292 -0.77 -73.30 -21.55
N GLY A 293 -0.69 -72.87 -20.28
CA GLY A 293 -1.70 -73.21 -19.26
C GLY A 293 -1.19 -74.04 -18.09
N LYS A 294 0.05 -74.56 -18.18
CA LYS A 294 0.65 -75.49 -17.20
C LYS A 294 1.61 -74.86 -16.19
N VAL A 295 1.94 -73.58 -16.34
CA VAL A 295 2.69 -72.80 -15.35
C VAL A 295 1.83 -71.63 -14.91
N TRP A 296 1.70 -71.42 -13.61
CA TRP A 296 0.99 -70.28 -13.02
C TRP A 296 1.90 -69.45 -12.13
N ILE A 297 1.72 -68.13 -12.15
CA ILE A 297 2.46 -67.17 -11.32
C ILE A 297 1.44 -66.38 -10.49
N ILE A 298 1.39 -66.68 -9.20
CA ILE A 298 0.51 -66.05 -8.22
C ILE A 298 1.37 -65.15 -7.34
N VAL A 299 1.05 -63.85 -7.27
CA VAL A 299 1.89 -62.88 -6.56
C VAL A 299 1.10 -62.02 -5.58
N THR A 300 1.73 -61.58 -4.47
CA THR A 300 1.11 -60.64 -3.52
C THR A 300 1.72 -59.24 -3.59
N SER A 301 0.88 -58.21 -3.55
CA SER A 301 1.27 -56.79 -3.59
C SER A 301 0.44 -55.96 -2.61
N GLN A 302 0.99 -54.86 -2.13
CA GLN A 302 0.23 -53.89 -1.33
C GLN A 302 -0.71 -53.04 -2.20
N GLN A 303 -0.32 -52.78 -3.46
CA GLN A 303 -1.08 -51.97 -4.40
C GLN A 303 -1.78 -52.84 -5.46
N ASP A 304 -2.97 -52.42 -5.88
CA ASP A 304 -3.63 -52.95 -7.08
C ASP A 304 -2.75 -52.69 -8.31
N ILE A 305 -2.71 -53.64 -9.25
CA ILE A 305 -1.88 -53.55 -10.45
C ILE A 305 -2.16 -52.26 -11.25
N ASP A 306 -3.40 -51.76 -11.26
CA ASP A 306 -3.79 -50.53 -11.95
C ASP A 306 -3.27 -49.24 -11.28
N ALA A 307 -2.97 -49.28 -9.98
CA ALA A 307 -2.37 -48.17 -9.26
C ALA A 307 -0.87 -48.08 -9.56
N VAL A 308 -0.17 -49.23 -9.46
CA VAL A 308 1.28 -49.34 -9.76
C VAL A 308 1.58 -48.87 -11.20
N THR A 309 0.73 -49.21 -12.16
CA THR A 309 0.95 -48.90 -13.58
C THR A 309 0.58 -47.47 -13.98
N LYS A 310 -0.44 -46.85 -13.36
CA LYS A 310 -0.90 -45.49 -13.73
C LYS A 310 0.08 -44.38 -13.35
N THR A 311 0.80 -44.50 -12.23
CA THR A 311 1.66 -43.43 -11.70
C THR A 311 2.92 -43.14 -12.51
N LYS A 312 3.26 -43.96 -13.52
CA LYS A 312 4.61 -43.96 -14.14
C LYS A 312 4.67 -43.80 -15.66
N GLY A 313 3.58 -43.38 -16.31
CA GLY A 313 3.59 -42.81 -17.68
C GLY A 313 3.94 -43.74 -18.86
N ASN A 314 4.48 -44.94 -18.61
CA ASN A 314 4.81 -45.94 -19.64
C ASN A 314 3.63 -46.89 -19.91
N ASP A 315 3.63 -47.50 -21.10
CA ASP A 315 2.52 -48.28 -21.66
C ASP A 315 2.41 -49.70 -21.06
N PHE A 316 2.08 -49.77 -19.77
CA PHE A 316 1.89 -51.00 -19.00
C PHE A 316 0.51 -51.68 -19.24
N SER A 317 -0.16 -51.37 -20.36
CA SER A 317 -1.41 -52.02 -20.77
C SER A 317 -1.26 -53.55 -20.95
N LYS A 318 -0.04 -54.03 -21.26
CA LYS A 318 0.27 -55.45 -21.49
C LYS A 318 0.33 -56.29 -20.22
N ILE A 319 1.01 -55.85 -19.15
CA ILE A 319 1.09 -56.61 -17.89
C ILE A 319 -0.30 -56.83 -17.28
N GLN A 320 -1.18 -55.83 -17.41
CA GLN A 320 -2.59 -55.89 -17.01
C GLN A 320 -3.38 -57.01 -17.70
N GLY A 321 -3.03 -57.38 -18.94
CA GLY A 321 -3.65 -58.50 -19.68
C GLY A 321 -3.05 -59.88 -19.38
N ARG A 322 -1.81 -59.93 -18.85
CA ARG A 322 -1.15 -61.16 -18.39
C ARG A 322 -1.61 -61.56 -16.98
N PHE A 323 -1.80 -60.57 -16.11
CA PHE A 323 -2.43 -60.69 -14.79
C PHE A 323 -3.94 -60.39 -14.85
N ASP A 324 -4.65 -61.22 -15.62
CA ASP A 324 -6.11 -61.11 -15.84
C ASP A 324 -6.92 -61.43 -14.58
N THR A 325 -6.39 -62.30 -13.71
CA THR A 325 -7.04 -62.69 -12.46
C THR A 325 -6.55 -61.77 -11.34
N ARG A 326 -7.41 -60.87 -10.86
CA ARG A 326 -7.06 -59.85 -9.86
C ARG A 326 -7.92 -60.03 -8.62
N LEU A 327 -7.28 -60.33 -7.48
CA LEU A 327 -7.92 -60.66 -6.22
C LEU A 327 -7.53 -59.58 -5.21
N SER A 328 -8.33 -58.53 -5.09
CA SER A 328 -8.07 -57.44 -4.14
C SER A 328 -8.73 -57.78 -2.81
N LEU A 329 -7.93 -58.07 -1.77
CA LEU A 329 -8.40 -58.38 -0.43
C LEU A 329 -8.54 -57.10 0.40
N SER A 330 -9.78 -56.78 0.77
CA SER A 330 -10.14 -55.65 1.61
C SER A 330 -10.05 -55.99 3.11
N SER A 331 -9.90 -54.97 3.94
CA SER A 331 -9.99 -55.09 5.40
C SER A 331 -11.42 -54.98 5.93
N ALA A 332 -12.44 -55.06 5.07
CA ALA A 332 -13.82 -54.75 5.42
C ALA A 332 -14.57 -55.89 6.13
N ASN A 333 -14.02 -57.11 6.16
CA ASN A 333 -14.66 -58.31 6.70
C ASN A 333 -13.92 -58.92 7.90
N VAL A 334 -13.04 -58.14 8.57
CA VAL A 334 -12.27 -58.59 9.74
C VAL A 334 -13.19 -58.88 10.93
N ASP A 335 -14.34 -58.19 11.03
CA ASP A 335 -15.38 -58.48 12.02
C ASP A 335 -16.00 -59.87 11.82
N GLU A 336 -16.30 -60.29 10.58
CA GLU A 336 -16.76 -61.65 10.26
C GLU A 336 -15.74 -62.70 10.70
N VAL A 337 -14.43 -62.44 10.50
CA VAL A 337 -13.35 -63.32 10.97
C VAL A 337 -13.26 -63.37 12.49
N ILE A 338 -13.34 -62.23 13.19
CA ILE A 338 -13.31 -62.20 14.66
C ILE A 338 -14.54 -62.90 15.25
N LYS A 339 -15.74 -62.65 14.70
CA LYS A 339 -16.99 -63.31 15.12
C LYS A 339 -16.87 -64.84 15.02
N GLU A 340 -16.46 -65.37 13.87
CA GLU A 340 -16.36 -66.82 13.65
C GLU A 340 -15.15 -67.49 14.31
N ARG A 341 -13.97 -66.83 14.37
CA ARG A 341 -12.73 -67.43 14.88
C ARG A 341 -12.54 -67.26 16.39
N ILE A 342 -12.89 -66.10 16.95
CA ILE A 342 -12.63 -65.76 18.35
C ILE A 342 -13.93 -65.83 19.16
N LEU A 343 -15.00 -65.18 18.69
CA LEU A 343 -16.18 -64.93 19.52
C LEU A 343 -17.28 -65.98 19.42
N LYS A 344 -17.20 -66.91 18.46
CA LYS A 344 -18.22 -67.93 18.17
C LYS A 344 -18.65 -68.67 19.44
N LYS A 345 -19.91 -68.50 19.82
CA LYS A 345 -20.48 -69.02 21.07
C LYS A 345 -20.86 -70.50 20.97
N ASN A 346 -20.89 -71.19 22.11
CA ASN A 346 -21.59 -72.47 22.19
C ASN A 346 -23.12 -72.26 22.25
N PRO A 347 -23.95 -73.27 21.93
CA PRO A 347 -25.41 -73.10 21.82
C PRO A 347 -26.08 -72.56 23.09
N THR A 348 -25.63 -73.01 24.26
CA THR A 348 -26.14 -72.60 25.58
C THR A 348 -25.88 -71.13 25.85
N ALA A 349 -24.66 -70.66 25.59
CA ALA A 349 -24.29 -69.26 25.76
C ALA A 349 -25.02 -68.35 24.74
N ALA A 350 -25.16 -68.79 23.48
CA ALA A 350 -25.90 -68.05 22.46
C ALA A 350 -27.40 -67.88 22.80
N GLN A 351 -28.02 -68.83 23.49
CA GLN A 351 -29.38 -68.67 24.02
C GLN A 351 -29.40 -67.72 25.24
N THR A 352 -28.46 -67.90 26.17
CA THR A 352 -28.35 -67.09 27.39
C THR A 352 -28.16 -65.60 27.09
N LEU A 353 -27.30 -65.27 26.10
CA LEU A 353 -27.02 -63.89 25.70
C LEU A 353 -28.20 -63.24 24.97
N ARG A 354 -28.96 -64.00 24.15
CA ARG A 354 -30.18 -63.48 23.51
C ARG A 354 -31.25 -63.12 24.55
N LEU A 355 -31.49 -63.99 25.52
CA LEU A 355 -32.40 -63.72 26.65
C LEU A 355 -31.95 -62.52 27.49
N LEU A 356 -30.64 -62.38 27.76
CA LEU A 356 -30.09 -61.22 28.47
C LEU A 356 -30.32 -59.92 27.70
N TYR A 357 -30.14 -59.94 26.37
CA TYR A 357 -30.42 -58.79 25.51
C TYR A 357 -31.92 -58.44 25.50
N GLU A 358 -32.81 -59.42 25.35
CA GLU A 358 -34.26 -59.21 25.39
C GLU A 358 -34.70 -58.52 26.70
N GLN A 359 -34.19 -58.99 27.84
CA GLN A 359 -34.49 -58.42 29.16
C GLN A 359 -33.93 -57.00 29.37
N LYS A 360 -32.75 -56.69 28.81
CA LYS A 360 -32.02 -55.43 29.06
C LYS A 360 -31.92 -54.50 27.85
N ALA A 361 -32.66 -54.75 26.77
CA ALA A 361 -32.53 -54.03 25.49
C ALA A 361 -32.58 -52.50 25.63
N THR A 362 -33.52 -51.98 26.42
CA THR A 362 -33.67 -50.54 26.67
C THR A 362 -32.50 -49.95 27.46
N ILE A 363 -31.96 -50.70 28.42
CA ILE A 363 -30.79 -50.29 29.22
C ILE A 363 -29.57 -50.23 28.29
N ILE A 364 -29.31 -51.29 27.52
CA ILE A 364 -28.19 -51.39 26.59
C ILE A 364 -28.22 -50.25 25.54
N LYS A 365 -29.41 -49.91 25.01
CA LYS A 365 -29.57 -48.81 24.05
C LYS A 365 -29.29 -47.42 24.63
N ASN A 366 -29.58 -47.19 25.91
CA ASN A 366 -29.38 -45.90 26.58
C ASN A 366 -27.98 -45.74 27.21
N LEU A 367 -27.27 -46.85 27.39
CA LEU A 367 -25.96 -46.91 28.05
C LEU A 367 -24.83 -46.33 27.20
N ILE A 368 -24.89 -46.52 25.88
CA ILE A 368 -23.86 -46.11 24.92
C ILE A 368 -24.49 -45.14 23.93
N VAL A 369 -24.15 -43.84 24.04
CA VAL A 369 -24.66 -42.78 23.18
C VAL A 369 -23.49 -41.93 22.68
N PHE A 370 -23.43 -41.69 21.38
CA PHE A 370 -22.40 -40.87 20.73
C PHE A 370 -23.05 -39.68 20.04
N ASN A 371 -22.50 -38.48 20.25
CA ASN A 371 -23.01 -37.22 19.66
C ASN A 371 -22.12 -36.76 18.49
N ASP A 372 -21.75 -37.69 17.61
CA ASP A 372 -20.87 -37.45 16.47
C ASP A 372 -21.65 -37.26 15.15
N ALA A 373 -21.02 -36.62 14.16
CA ALA A 373 -21.59 -36.49 12.80
C ALA A 373 -21.70 -37.83 12.04
N VAL A 374 -20.98 -38.87 12.48
CA VAL A 374 -20.96 -40.20 11.85
C VAL A 374 -21.56 -41.22 12.82
N GLU A 375 -22.74 -41.75 12.49
CA GLU A 375 -23.46 -42.74 13.28
C GLU A 375 -22.59 -43.97 13.61
N LYS A 376 -22.63 -44.42 14.87
CA LYS A 376 -21.90 -45.60 15.34
C LYS A 376 -22.83 -46.81 15.41
N LYS A 377 -22.42 -47.90 14.76
CA LYS A 377 -23.14 -49.17 14.82
C LYS A 377 -23.16 -49.70 16.26
N LEU A 378 -24.33 -49.79 16.86
CA LEU A 378 -24.58 -50.55 18.08
C LEU A 378 -25.16 -51.92 17.73
N TYR A 379 -25.60 -52.70 18.73
CA TYR A 379 -26.20 -54.02 18.53
C TYR A 379 -27.45 -53.96 17.63
N ALA A 380 -27.40 -54.63 16.48
CA ALA A 380 -28.52 -54.64 15.53
C ALA A 380 -29.70 -55.52 16.00
N SER A 381 -29.41 -56.59 16.74
CA SER A 381 -30.39 -57.57 17.22
C SER A 381 -29.85 -58.36 18.41
N GLU A 382 -30.71 -59.16 19.04
CA GLU A 382 -30.33 -60.18 20.03
C GLU A 382 -29.24 -61.14 19.51
N GLN A 383 -29.30 -61.51 18.22
CA GLN A 383 -28.35 -62.41 17.59
C GLN A 383 -26.98 -61.73 17.44
N ASP A 384 -26.96 -60.50 16.93
CA ASP A 384 -25.73 -59.71 16.80
C ASP A 384 -25.07 -59.44 18.16
N PHE A 385 -25.87 -59.20 19.21
CA PHE A 385 -25.38 -59.13 20.59
C PHE A 385 -24.69 -60.44 21.02
N ALA A 386 -25.33 -61.59 20.83
CA ALA A 386 -24.72 -62.88 21.17
C ALA A 386 -23.44 -63.17 20.37
N ASP A 387 -23.41 -62.79 19.09
CA ASP A 387 -22.29 -63.02 18.19
C ASP A 387 -21.05 -62.19 18.59
N VAL A 388 -21.23 -60.93 19.04
CA VAL A 388 -20.10 -60.04 19.40
C VAL A 388 -19.78 -59.91 20.89
N TYR A 389 -20.65 -60.32 21.81
CA TYR A 389 -20.40 -60.22 23.25
C TYR A 389 -19.06 -60.86 23.66
N PRO A 390 -18.23 -60.25 24.54
CA PRO A 390 -18.48 -59.06 25.38
C PRO A 390 -18.16 -57.70 24.73
N PHE A 391 -18.02 -57.64 23.40
CA PHE A 391 -17.72 -56.41 22.66
C PHE A 391 -18.99 -55.69 22.17
N VAL A 392 -18.81 -54.44 21.71
CA VAL A 392 -19.85 -53.59 21.12
C VAL A 392 -19.52 -53.35 19.63
N PRO A 393 -20.48 -53.41 18.67
CA PRO A 393 -20.17 -53.39 17.24
C PRO A 393 -19.37 -52.18 16.73
N TYR A 394 -19.46 -51.00 17.38
CA TYR A 394 -18.66 -49.84 16.99
C TYR A 394 -17.15 -50.07 17.15
N GLN A 395 -16.75 -50.94 18.08
CA GLN A 395 -15.34 -51.15 18.47
C GLN A 395 -14.53 -51.76 17.33
N PHE A 396 -15.15 -52.61 16.51
CA PHE A 396 -14.51 -53.24 15.34
C PHE A 396 -14.06 -52.20 14.31
N ASN A 397 -14.96 -51.29 13.93
CA ASN A 397 -14.63 -50.21 13.00
C ASN A 397 -13.68 -49.20 13.63
N LEU A 398 -13.96 -48.79 14.88
CA LEU A 398 -13.17 -47.77 15.56
C LEU A 398 -11.72 -48.23 15.75
N LEU A 399 -11.47 -49.47 16.19
CA LEU A 399 -10.13 -50.02 16.34
C LEU A 399 -9.37 -50.12 15.00
N GLY A 400 -10.08 -50.40 13.90
CA GLY A 400 -9.51 -50.32 12.55
C GLY A 400 -9.04 -48.91 12.18
N SER A 401 -9.82 -47.89 12.52
CA SER A 401 -9.43 -46.48 12.38
C SER A 401 -8.24 -46.14 13.29
N VAL A 402 -8.23 -46.58 14.57
CA VAL A 402 -7.09 -46.37 15.49
C VAL A 402 -5.79 -46.92 14.91
N LEU A 403 -5.77 -48.20 14.50
CA LEU A 403 -4.57 -48.84 13.96
C LEU A 403 -4.09 -48.16 12.68
N THR A 404 -5.01 -47.74 11.81
CA THR A 404 -4.70 -46.96 10.61
C THR A 404 -4.08 -45.61 10.96
N SER A 405 -4.63 -44.91 11.94
CA SER A 405 -4.13 -43.60 12.37
C SER A 405 -2.79 -43.68 13.08
N ILE A 406 -2.53 -44.68 13.93
CA ILE A 406 -1.22 -44.90 14.55
C ILE A 406 -0.17 -45.26 13.50
N ARG A 407 -0.50 -46.08 12.50
CA ARG A 407 0.41 -46.36 11.37
C ARG A 407 0.76 -45.10 10.56
N THR A 408 -0.20 -44.18 10.38
CA THR A 408 0.02 -42.94 9.61
C THR A 408 0.80 -41.87 10.39
N HIS A 409 0.64 -41.81 11.73
CA HIS A 409 1.24 -40.75 12.56
C HIS A 409 2.40 -41.21 13.45
N GLY A 410 2.60 -42.51 13.65
CA GLY A 410 3.72 -43.08 14.40
C GLY A 410 5.02 -43.09 13.60
N ALA A 411 6.16 -43.00 14.29
CA ALA A 411 7.48 -43.08 13.65
C ALA A 411 7.89 -44.52 13.27
N SER A 412 7.30 -45.53 13.92
CA SER A 412 7.57 -46.97 13.69
C SER A 412 6.98 -47.52 12.39
N GLY A 413 7.57 -47.13 11.25
CA GLY A 413 7.23 -47.69 9.93
C GLY A 413 7.63 -49.17 9.71
N LYS A 414 8.06 -49.92 10.74
CA LYS A 414 8.63 -51.28 10.61
C LYS A 414 8.03 -52.39 11.48
N HIS A 415 7.30 -52.10 12.56
CA HIS A 415 6.78 -53.14 13.46
C HIS A 415 5.25 -53.15 13.60
N LEU A 416 4.57 -51.99 13.55
CA LEU A 416 3.10 -51.92 13.59
C LEU A 416 2.45 -52.10 12.20
N SER A 417 3.07 -52.89 11.32
CA SER A 417 2.58 -53.08 9.95
C SER A 417 1.34 -53.99 9.90
N GLU A 418 1.26 -55.01 10.76
CA GLU A 418 0.26 -56.10 10.74
C GLU A 418 -1.17 -55.72 11.19
N GLY A 419 -1.86 -54.82 10.49
CA GLY A 419 -3.15 -54.24 10.89
C GLY A 419 -4.25 -55.23 11.37
N GLU A 420 -4.56 -56.29 10.61
CA GLU A 420 -5.68 -57.20 10.95
C GLU A 420 -5.29 -58.32 11.92
N ARG A 421 -4.00 -58.71 11.92
CA ARG A 421 -3.44 -59.69 12.86
C ARG A 421 -3.29 -59.06 14.24
N SER A 422 -2.91 -57.78 14.28
CA SER A 422 -3.03 -56.93 15.48
C SER A 422 -4.48 -56.92 15.95
N MET A 423 -5.46 -56.62 15.08
CA MET A 423 -6.87 -56.59 15.49
C MET A 423 -7.35 -57.92 16.11
N LEU A 424 -7.06 -59.07 15.50
CA LEU A 424 -7.39 -60.39 16.07
C LEU A 424 -6.74 -60.64 17.43
N ALA A 425 -5.47 -60.27 17.60
CA ALA A 425 -4.75 -60.39 18.88
C ALA A 425 -5.37 -59.48 19.95
N LEU A 426 -5.60 -58.19 19.63
CA LEU A 426 -6.19 -57.20 20.52
C LEU A 426 -7.58 -57.61 21.01
N PHE A 427 -8.44 -58.16 20.14
CA PHE A 427 -9.75 -58.71 20.53
C PHE A 427 -9.62 -59.98 21.38
N LYS A 428 -8.67 -60.88 21.10
CA LYS A 428 -8.44 -62.08 21.92
C LYS A 428 -7.95 -61.71 23.32
N GLU A 429 -6.93 -60.86 23.41
CA GLU A 429 -6.31 -60.44 24.68
C GLU A 429 -7.30 -59.64 25.55
N SER A 430 -8.02 -58.67 24.96
CA SER A 430 -9.07 -57.93 25.67
C SER A 430 -10.22 -58.82 26.18
N ALA A 431 -10.54 -59.92 25.47
CA ALA A 431 -11.51 -60.90 25.95
C ALA A 431 -10.95 -61.79 27.07
N ASP A 432 -9.66 -62.12 27.03
CA ASP A 432 -8.99 -62.96 28.03
C ASP A 432 -8.86 -62.24 29.39
N HIS A 433 -8.68 -60.92 29.41
CA HIS A 433 -8.77 -60.09 30.61
C HIS A 433 -10.12 -60.24 31.34
N LEU A 434 -11.21 -60.47 30.60
CA LEU A 434 -12.57 -60.62 31.14
C LEU A 434 -12.97 -62.08 31.42
N LYS A 435 -12.08 -63.07 31.16
CA LYS A 435 -12.43 -64.50 31.19
C LYS A 435 -13.10 -64.98 32.48
N ARG A 436 -12.71 -64.37 33.62
CA ARG A 436 -13.19 -64.68 34.99
C ARG A 436 -14.40 -63.86 35.44
N GLN A 437 -14.93 -62.95 34.62
CA GLN A 437 -16.12 -62.16 34.96
C GLN A 437 -17.41 -62.88 34.55
N GLU A 438 -18.51 -62.46 35.16
CA GLU A 438 -19.85 -62.99 34.89
C GLU A 438 -20.50 -62.37 33.64
N GLN A 439 -21.67 -62.91 33.25
CA GLN A 439 -22.50 -62.34 32.20
C GLN A 439 -22.97 -60.92 32.54
N GLY A 440 -22.82 -59.99 31.60
CA GLY A 440 -23.14 -58.57 31.78
C GLY A 440 -21.92 -57.64 31.77
N ALA A 441 -20.69 -58.16 31.93
CA ALA A 441 -19.48 -57.39 31.72
C ALA A 441 -19.26 -57.09 30.22
N LEU A 442 -18.72 -55.90 29.93
CA LEU A 442 -18.41 -55.42 28.59
C LEU A 442 -16.94 -55.01 28.52
N VAL A 443 -16.35 -55.09 27.33
CA VAL A 443 -14.98 -54.60 27.11
C VAL A 443 -15.02 -53.08 26.95
N PRO A 444 -14.46 -52.28 27.88
CA PRO A 444 -14.30 -50.85 27.67
C PRO A 444 -13.16 -50.59 26.67
N PHE A 445 -13.26 -49.53 25.88
CA PHE A 445 -12.35 -49.31 24.76
C PHE A 445 -10.88 -49.06 25.16
N ASN A 446 -10.62 -48.68 26.41
CA ASN A 446 -9.26 -48.58 26.94
C ASN A 446 -8.55 -49.94 27.06
N ALA A 447 -9.26 -51.07 27.20
CA ALA A 447 -8.64 -52.38 27.33
C ALA A 447 -7.82 -52.76 26.09
N PHE A 448 -8.23 -52.28 24.91
CA PHE A 448 -7.46 -52.45 23.67
C PHE A 448 -6.11 -51.72 23.71
N TYR A 449 -5.92 -50.68 24.54
CA TYR A 449 -4.61 -50.05 24.70
C TYR A 449 -3.61 -50.99 25.37
N ASP A 450 -4.05 -51.80 26.34
CA ASP A 450 -3.15 -52.62 27.14
C ASP A 450 -2.55 -53.76 26.32
N ALA A 451 -3.37 -54.38 25.46
CA ALA A 451 -2.93 -55.31 24.43
C ALA A 451 -2.08 -54.60 23.33
N LEU A 452 -2.37 -53.33 23.00
CA LEU A 452 -1.62 -52.57 21.99
C LEU A 452 -0.25 -52.09 22.49
N HIS A 453 -0.10 -51.83 23.79
CA HIS A 453 1.05 -51.17 24.38
C HIS A 453 2.38 -51.87 24.03
N GLN A 454 2.38 -53.20 23.98
CA GLN A 454 3.55 -54.03 23.64
C GLN A 454 4.10 -53.75 22.22
N PHE A 455 3.29 -53.17 21.34
CA PHE A 455 3.62 -52.86 19.94
C PHE A 455 3.85 -51.36 19.67
N LEU A 456 3.72 -50.50 20.68
CA LEU A 456 3.93 -49.05 20.55
C LEU A 456 5.39 -48.65 20.81
N ASP A 457 5.91 -47.71 20.01
CA ASP A 457 7.21 -47.08 20.29
C ASP A 457 7.22 -46.45 21.70
N HIS A 458 8.39 -46.50 22.36
CA HIS A 458 8.59 -45.97 23.70
C HIS A 458 8.23 -44.47 23.84
N SER A 459 8.29 -43.68 22.76
CA SER A 459 7.90 -42.26 22.74
C SER A 459 6.40 -42.00 22.83
N HIS A 460 5.57 -43.01 22.52
CA HIS A 460 4.11 -42.93 22.59
C HIS A 460 3.57 -43.51 23.90
N SER A 461 4.23 -44.53 24.44
CA SER A 461 3.89 -45.15 25.72
C SER A 461 4.49 -44.45 26.95
N SER A 462 5.61 -43.72 26.80
CA SER A 462 6.27 -42.96 27.88
C SER A 462 5.31 -42.08 28.68
N VAL A 463 4.40 -41.38 28.00
CA VAL A 463 3.42 -40.48 28.62
C VAL A 463 2.47 -41.24 29.55
N VAL A 464 1.97 -42.41 29.14
CA VAL A 464 1.04 -43.23 29.93
C VAL A 464 1.77 -43.90 31.09
N ILE A 465 3.01 -44.37 30.88
CA ILE A 465 3.86 -44.93 31.94
C ILE A 465 4.16 -43.87 33.02
N LYS A 466 4.61 -42.67 32.62
CA LYS A 466 4.83 -41.53 33.53
C LYS A 466 3.56 -41.13 34.28
N ALA A 467 2.38 -41.25 33.66
CA ALA A 467 1.10 -40.95 34.29
C ALA A 467 0.73 -41.99 35.36
N ALA A 468 1.01 -43.28 35.12
CA ALA A 468 0.79 -44.35 36.08
C ALA A 468 1.68 -44.24 37.33
N ASP A 469 2.90 -43.70 37.19
CA ASP A 469 3.82 -43.41 38.31
C ASP A 469 3.56 -42.06 39.03
N ASN A 470 2.74 -41.18 38.44
CA ASN A 470 2.52 -39.83 38.98
C ASN A 470 1.56 -39.86 40.18
N ARG A 471 2.07 -39.48 41.36
CA ARG A 471 1.32 -39.44 42.64
C ARG A 471 0.07 -38.55 42.66
N ILE A 472 -0.10 -37.62 41.71
CA ILE A 472 -1.31 -36.79 41.58
C ILE A 472 -2.39 -37.51 40.73
N ILE A 473 -1.97 -38.36 39.80
CA ILE A 473 -2.85 -39.07 38.86
C ILE A 473 -3.23 -40.44 39.43
N ASN A 474 -2.24 -41.16 39.97
CA ASN A 474 -2.38 -42.48 40.58
C ASN A 474 -1.79 -42.45 42.01
N PRO A 475 -2.48 -41.84 42.99
CA PRO A 475 -1.96 -41.69 44.35
C PRO A 475 -1.69 -43.02 45.06
N GLU A 476 -2.59 -44.00 44.87
CA GLU A 476 -2.53 -45.33 45.50
C GLU A 476 -1.66 -46.35 44.74
N LYS A 477 -1.11 -45.98 43.58
CA LYS A 477 -0.37 -46.87 42.66
C LYS A 477 -1.16 -48.12 42.25
N GLU A 478 -2.45 -47.95 41.97
CA GLU A 478 -3.29 -49.01 41.41
C GLU A 478 -2.81 -49.40 40.01
N GLU A 479 -2.83 -50.70 39.70
CA GLU A 479 -2.50 -51.26 38.38
C GLU A 479 -3.52 -50.80 37.32
N ASP A 480 -4.82 -50.84 37.67
CA ASP A 480 -5.95 -50.40 36.84
C ASP A 480 -6.50 -49.01 37.24
N CYS A 481 -5.63 -48.03 37.46
CA CYS A 481 -6.03 -46.68 37.85
C CYS A 481 -6.97 -46.01 36.83
N PHE A 482 -8.17 -45.61 37.26
CA PHE A 482 -9.21 -45.03 36.38
C PHE A 482 -8.74 -43.79 35.60
N ASN A 483 -7.95 -42.91 36.22
CA ASN A 483 -7.41 -41.71 35.57
C ASN A 483 -6.48 -42.07 34.41
N VAL A 484 -5.69 -43.14 34.57
CA VAL A 484 -4.82 -43.66 33.51
C VAL A 484 -5.67 -44.30 32.40
N SER A 485 -6.76 -45.00 32.72
CA SER A 485 -7.70 -45.55 31.74
C SER A 485 -8.43 -44.50 30.89
N VAL A 486 -8.73 -43.32 31.45
CA VAL A 486 -9.19 -42.15 30.66
C VAL A 486 -8.10 -41.68 29.70
N LEU A 487 -6.85 -41.60 30.16
CA LEU A 487 -5.71 -41.19 29.34
C LEU A 487 -5.43 -42.20 28.19
N LYS A 488 -5.49 -43.50 28.47
CA LYS A 488 -5.43 -44.60 27.48
C LYS A 488 -6.53 -44.43 26.42
N THR A 489 -7.77 -44.13 26.83
CA THR A 489 -8.90 -43.87 25.91
C THR A 489 -8.61 -42.68 24.98
N LEU A 490 -8.14 -41.56 25.53
CA LEU A 490 -7.81 -40.35 24.77
C LEU A 490 -6.65 -40.58 23.79
N PHE A 491 -5.63 -41.37 24.16
CA PHE A 491 -4.56 -41.76 23.25
C PHE A 491 -5.12 -42.52 22.04
N MET A 492 -5.95 -43.54 22.29
CA MET A 492 -6.51 -44.40 21.23
C MET A 492 -7.28 -43.56 20.19
N ILE A 493 -8.05 -42.56 20.60
CA ILE A 493 -8.87 -41.76 19.69
C ILE A 493 -8.17 -40.51 19.12
N LYS A 494 -6.95 -40.16 19.57
CA LYS A 494 -6.30 -38.87 19.27
C LYS A 494 -6.29 -38.48 17.78
N TYR A 495 -5.95 -39.44 16.92
CA TYR A 495 -5.77 -39.23 15.48
C TYR A 495 -6.94 -39.83 14.66
N VAL A 496 -8.10 -40.07 15.29
CA VAL A 496 -9.25 -40.72 14.65
C VAL A 496 -10.36 -39.70 14.42
N ASN A 497 -10.54 -39.30 13.17
CA ASN A 497 -11.55 -38.32 12.76
C ASN A 497 -13.00 -38.80 12.98
N ASP A 498 -13.21 -40.11 13.16
CA ASP A 498 -14.54 -40.70 13.27
C ASP A 498 -15.24 -40.36 14.60
N ILE A 499 -14.52 -39.95 15.65
CA ILE A 499 -15.08 -39.76 17.00
C ILE A 499 -14.59 -38.45 17.63
N THR A 500 -15.50 -37.64 18.14
CA THR A 500 -15.13 -36.42 18.86
C THR A 500 -14.78 -36.75 20.31
N ALA A 501 -13.64 -36.25 20.78
CA ALA A 501 -13.14 -36.51 22.14
C ALA A 501 -13.80 -35.61 23.19
N ASN A 502 -15.13 -35.64 23.28
CA ASN A 502 -15.92 -34.95 24.30
C ASN A 502 -16.23 -35.88 25.50
N ALA A 503 -16.63 -35.32 26.64
CA ALA A 503 -16.87 -36.08 27.87
C ALA A 503 -17.96 -37.17 27.74
N GLU A 504 -18.99 -36.97 26.91
CA GLU A 504 -20.06 -37.95 26.72
C GLU A 504 -19.61 -39.15 25.90
N ASN A 505 -18.87 -38.90 24.82
CA ASN A 505 -18.28 -39.95 23.99
C ASN A 505 -17.22 -40.75 24.77
N ILE A 506 -16.36 -40.09 25.55
CA ILE A 506 -15.38 -40.77 26.41
C ILE A 506 -16.09 -41.65 27.45
N THR A 507 -17.19 -41.17 28.04
CA THR A 507 -18.04 -41.99 28.93
C THR A 507 -18.57 -43.23 28.21
N SER A 508 -19.10 -43.09 26.99
CA SER A 508 -19.61 -44.19 26.17
C SER A 508 -18.52 -45.18 25.72
N LEU A 509 -17.27 -44.74 25.57
CA LEU A 509 -16.11 -45.60 25.31
C LEU A 509 -15.67 -46.41 26.55
N MET A 510 -15.92 -45.91 27.76
CA MET A 510 -15.40 -46.48 29.02
C MET A 510 -16.45 -47.30 29.80
N VAL A 511 -17.55 -47.69 29.18
CA VAL A 511 -18.60 -48.52 29.80
C VAL A 511 -18.06 -49.93 30.13
N PRO A 512 -18.02 -50.36 31.41
CA PRO A 512 -17.44 -51.64 31.80
C PRO A 512 -18.46 -52.80 31.89
N SER A 513 -19.76 -52.49 31.93
CA SER A 513 -20.83 -53.49 32.10
C SER A 513 -22.19 -52.94 31.69
N ILE A 514 -23.11 -53.83 31.30
CA ILE A 514 -24.50 -53.51 30.96
C ILE A 514 -25.26 -52.83 32.12
N ASP A 515 -24.88 -53.14 33.36
CA ASP A 515 -25.50 -52.61 34.59
C ASP A 515 -24.79 -51.35 35.14
N ALA A 516 -23.92 -50.70 34.36
CA ALA A 516 -23.19 -49.51 34.80
C ALA A 516 -24.09 -48.25 34.82
N ASP A 517 -24.02 -47.47 35.90
CA ASP A 517 -24.66 -46.15 35.97
C ASP A 517 -23.87 -45.13 35.12
N ARG A 518 -24.46 -44.73 34.00
CA ARG A 518 -23.88 -43.77 33.04
C ARG A 518 -23.66 -42.37 33.65
N ILE A 519 -24.48 -41.93 34.61
CA ILE A 519 -24.36 -40.61 35.25
C ILE A 519 -23.16 -40.62 36.20
N VAL A 520 -23.04 -41.67 37.02
CA VAL A 520 -21.89 -41.85 37.91
C VAL A 520 -20.59 -42.01 37.11
N LEU A 521 -20.61 -42.75 35.99
CA LEU A 521 -19.46 -42.90 35.11
C LEU A 521 -19.06 -41.57 34.46
N LYS A 522 -20.02 -40.79 33.94
CA LYS A 522 -19.75 -39.46 33.34
C LYS A 522 -19.06 -38.53 34.33
N LYS A 523 -19.53 -38.48 35.58
CA LYS A 523 -18.90 -37.68 36.63
C LYS A 523 -17.45 -38.11 36.90
N LYS A 524 -17.18 -39.42 37.02
CA LYS A 524 -15.81 -39.94 37.17
C LYS A 524 -14.90 -39.56 36.00
N VAL A 525 -15.42 -39.61 34.77
CA VAL A 525 -14.68 -39.19 33.56
C VAL A 525 -14.37 -37.69 33.61
N GLU A 526 -15.32 -36.84 33.98
CA GLU A 526 -15.10 -35.39 34.14
C GLU A 526 -14.07 -35.07 35.22
N ASP A 527 -14.14 -35.72 36.39
CA ASP A 527 -13.17 -35.57 37.48
C ASP A 527 -11.75 -35.99 37.03
N ALA A 528 -11.63 -37.12 36.33
CA ALA A 528 -10.36 -37.60 35.77
C ALA A 528 -9.79 -36.65 34.70
N LEU A 529 -10.62 -36.17 33.77
CA LEU A 529 -10.21 -35.19 32.74
C LEU A 529 -9.69 -33.90 33.38
N ASN A 530 -10.33 -33.42 34.45
CA ASN A 530 -9.85 -32.26 35.21
C ASN A 530 -8.46 -32.48 35.82
N VAL A 531 -8.16 -33.68 36.33
CA VAL A 531 -6.82 -34.04 36.83
C VAL A 531 -5.80 -34.09 35.68
N LEU A 532 -6.12 -34.75 34.56
CA LEU A 532 -5.22 -34.90 33.41
C LEU A 532 -4.89 -33.55 32.74
N VAL A 533 -5.86 -32.64 32.65
CA VAL A 533 -5.66 -31.27 32.14
C VAL A 533 -4.76 -30.47 33.09
N ARG A 534 -4.97 -30.54 34.41
CA ARG A 534 -4.09 -29.89 35.41
C ARG A 534 -2.66 -30.41 35.39
N GLN A 535 -2.44 -31.65 34.96
CA GLN A 535 -1.11 -32.25 34.81
C GLN A 535 -0.50 -32.03 33.41
N MET A 536 -1.17 -31.27 32.53
CA MET A 536 -0.77 -31.01 31.15
C MET A 536 -0.58 -32.29 30.30
N LEU A 537 -1.26 -33.40 30.63
CA LEU A 537 -1.27 -34.59 29.77
C LEU A 537 -2.37 -34.52 28.69
N VAL A 538 -3.36 -33.65 28.90
CA VAL A 538 -4.52 -33.45 28.05
C VAL A 538 -4.74 -31.94 27.88
N GLN A 539 -5.00 -31.49 26.66
CA GLN A 539 -5.41 -30.12 26.35
C GLN A 539 -6.93 -30.05 26.19
N LYS A 540 -7.57 -29.03 26.77
CA LYS A 540 -9.01 -28.75 26.60
C LYS A 540 -9.21 -27.57 25.63
N ASN A 541 -9.89 -27.83 24.52
CA ASN A 541 -10.24 -26.85 23.48
C ASN A 541 -11.76 -26.80 23.35
N GLY A 542 -12.41 -25.81 23.96
CA GLY A 542 -13.87 -25.82 24.13
C GLY A 542 -14.31 -27.04 24.94
N ASP A 543 -15.19 -27.86 24.38
CA ASP A 543 -15.66 -29.12 24.99
C ASP A 543 -14.87 -30.37 24.55
N LEU A 544 -13.81 -30.20 23.75
CA LEU A 544 -12.95 -31.28 23.24
C LEU A 544 -11.69 -31.45 24.11
N TYR A 545 -11.31 -32.70 24.34
CA TYR A 545 -10.14 -33.11 25.11
C TYR A 545 -9.14 -33.83 24.20
N VAL A 546 -7.90 -33.35 24.11
CA VAL A 546 -6.87 -33.89 23.22
C VAL A 546 -5.68 -34.40 24.02
N PHE A 547 -5.28 -35.66 23.80
CA PHE A 547 -4.07 -36.24 24.40
C PHE A 547 -2.80 -35.53 23.88
N LEU A 548 -1.88 -35.21 24.79
CA LEU A 548 -0.62 -34.53 24.44
C LEU A 548 0.59 -35.50 24.44
N THR A 549 1.35 -35.54 23.35
CA THR A 549 2.65 -36.27 23.30
C THR A 549 3.70 -35.58 24.16
N ASP A 550 4.78 -36.27 24.55
CA ASP A 550 5.90 -35.65 25.29
C ASP A 550 6.39 -34.35 24.61
N GLU A 551 6.50 -34.32 23.28
CA GLU A 551 6.88 -33.14 22.48
C GLU A 551 5.86 -31.99 22.58
N GLU A 552 4.56 -32.29 22.48
CA GLU A 552 3.50 -31.28 22.58
C GLU A 552 3.34 -30.75 24.01
N GLN A 553 3.62 -31.57 25.03
CA GLN A 553 3.62 -31.15 26.43
C GLN A 553 4.76 -30.17 26.72
N GLU A 554 5.96 -30.44 26.17
CA GLU A 554 7.10 -29.53 26.28
C GLU A 554 6.79 -28.19 25.60
N ILE A 555 6.27 -28.22 24.37
CA ILE A 555 5.82 -27.01 23.64
C ILE A 555 4.72 -26.26 24.40
N ASN A 556 3.73 -26.95 24.97
CA ASN A 556 2.69 -26.31 25.77
C ASN A 556 3.23 -25.68 27.06
N ARG A 557 4.23 -26.29 27.72
CA ARG A 557 4.93 -25.67 28.86
C ARG A 557 5.75 -24.45 28.44
N GLU A 558 6.45 -24.51 27.31
CA GLU A 558 7.16 -23.34 26.77
C GLU A 558 6.22 -22.19 26.41
N ILE A 559 5.03 -22.48 25.87
CA ILE A 559 3.97 -21.50 25.61
C ILE A 559 3.43 -20.94 26.94
N GLU A 560 3.08 -21.78 27.91
CA GLU A 560 2.54 -21.35 29.21
C GLU A 560 3.53 -20.45 29.98
N ASN A 561 4.83 -20.73 29.87
CA ASN A 561 5.91 -19.95 30.46
C ASN A 561 6.19 -18.61 29.74
N GLN A 562 5.59 -18.34 28.57
CA GLN A 562 5.75 -17.04 27.90
C GLN A 562 5.14 -15.92 28.75
N GLN A 563 5.96 -14.93 29.08
CA GLN A 563 5.49 -13.72 29.75
C GLN A 563 4.83 -12.78 28.73
N VAL A 564 3.56 -12.44 28.99
CA VAL A 564 2.76 -11.48 28.23
C VAL A 564 2.43 -10.33 29.16
N GLU A 565 2.89 -9.13 28.82
CA GLU A 565 2.59 -7.94 29.63
C GLU A 565 1.14 -7.51 29.44
N THR A 566 0.51 -6.96 30.49
CA THR A 566 -0.82 -6.33 30.39
C THR A 566 -0.85 -5.25 29.31
N ALA A 567 0.28 -4.55 29.10
CA ALA A 567 0.51 -3.62 28.01
C ALA A 567 0.16 -4.18 26.62
N GLU A 568 0.61 -5.41 26.32
CA GLU A 568 0.40 -6.07 25.04
C GLU A 568 -1.06 -6.52 24.88
N ILE A 569 -1.68 -6.99 25.97
CA ILE A 569 -3.09 -7.39 25.99
C ILE A 569 -3.98 -6.19 25.66
N ILE A 570 -3.78 -5.05 26.35
CA ILE A 570 -4.58 -3.83 26.11
C ILE A 570 -4.35 -3.26 24.71
N ASN A 571 -3.11 -3.27 24.20
CA ASN A 571 -2.84 -2.89 22.81
C ASN A 571 -3.58 -3.80 21.80
N LYS A 572 -3.68 -5.11 22.07
CA LYS A 572 -4.40 -6.06 21.20
C LYS A 572 -5.91 -5.91 21.31
N VAL A 573 -6.45 -5.59 22.49
CA VAL A 573 -7.86 -5.18 22.66
C VAL A 573 -8.12 -3.92 21.82
N ALA A 574 -7.26 -2.91 21.90
CA ALA A 574 -7.42 -1.67 21.14
C ALA A 574 -7.40 -1.89 19.61
N GLU A 575 -6.55 -2.79 19.10
CA GLU A 575 -6.54 -3.21 17.70
C GLU A 575 -7.87 -3.88 17.30
N LEU A 576 -8.37 -4.85 18.08
CA LEU A 576 -9.63 -5.53 17.83
C LEU A 576 -10.84 -4.59 17.88
N VAL A 577 -10.85 -3.61 18.80
CA VAL A 577 -11.90 -2.60 18.86
C VAL A 577 -11.82 -1.66 17.66
N PHE A 578 -10.69 -0.98 17.45
CA PHE A 578 -10.61 0.19 16.57
C PHE A 578 -10.19 -0.10 15.12
N GLU A 579 -9.82 -1.33 14.77
CA GLU A 579 -9.62 -1.73 13.36
C GLU A 579 -10.69 -2.71 12.86
N ASP A 580 -11.34 -3.43 13.76
CA ASP A 580 -12.16 -4.60 13.42
C ASP A 580 -13.65 -4.44 13.83
N LEU A 581 -13.93 -4.11 15.09
CA LEU A 581 -15.31 -4.01 15.62
C LEU A 581 -15.95 -2.62 15.46
N TYR A 582 -15.14 -1.56 15.47
CA TYR A 582 -15.53 -0.17 15.26
C TYR A 582 -14.39 0.58 14.54
N ASN A 583 -14.35 0.40 13.22
CA ASN A 583 -13.26 0.89 12.36
C ASN A 583 -13.36 2.37 11.95
N GLU A 584 -14.35 3.10 12.48
CA GLU A 584 -14.52 4.53 12.24
C GLU A 584 -13.41 5.34 12.93
N LYS A 585 -12.83 6.29 12.20
CA LYS A 585 -11.77 7.20 12.68
C LYS A 585 -12.26 8.64 12.85
N LYS A 586 -13.44 8.93 12.29
CA LYS A 586 -14.12 10.22 12.34
C LYS A 586 -15.61 9.96 12.42
N TYR A 587 -16.27 10.57 13.39
CA TYR A 587 -17.71 10.55 13.52
C TYR A 587 -18.34 11.61 12.62
N ARG A 588 -19.29 11.19 11.77
CA ARG A 588 -20.00 12.06 10.82
C ARG A 588 -21.30 12.56 11.45
N TYR A 589 -21.36 13.83 11.81
CA TYR A 589 -22.52 14.42 12.49
C TYR A 589 -23.69 14.61 11.50
N PRO A 590 -24.92 14.11 11.75
CA PRO A 590 -25.96 13.96 10.73
C PRO A 590 -26.42 15.24 10.00
N THR A 591 -26.26 16.42 10.59
CA THR A 591 -26.75 17.69 10.05
C THR A 591 -26.10 18.05 8.70
N PHE A 592 -26.86 18.72 7.82
CA PHE A 592 -26.47 19.09 6.45
C PHE A 592 -25.87 17.92 5.64
N GLY A 593 -26.54 16.75 5.67
CA GLY A 593 -26.10 15.57 4.92
C GLY A 593 -24.76 15.00 5.40
N GLY A 594 -24.39 15.23 6.66
CA GLY A 594 -23.13 14.75 7.22
C GLY A 594 -21.92 15.58 6.80
N ARG A 595 -22.06 16.91 6.64
CA ARG A 595 -20.97 17.84 6.30
C ARG A 595 -19.84 17.81 7.34
N TYR A 596 -20.19 17.74 8.62
CA TYR A 596 -19.22 17.79 9.72
C TYR A 596 -18.71 16.39 10.10
N SER A 597 -17.38 16.25 10.19
CA SER A 597 -16.71 14.97 10.48
C SER A 597 -15.61 15.16 11.52
N PHE A 598 -15.88 14.73 12.76
CA PHE A 598 -15.02 14.93 13.92
C PHE A 598 -14.14 13.71 14.18
N ALA A 599 -12.82 13.88 14.08
CA ALA A 599 -11.88 12.87 14.57
C ALA A 599 -11.95 12.80 16.11
N PHE A 600 -11.72 11.60 16.67
CA PHE A 600 -11.77 11.36 18.11
C PHE A 600 -10.56 10.54 18.57
N ASN A 601 -10.16 10.76 19.82
CA ASN A 601 -9.11 9.96 20.46
C ASN A 601 -9.65 8.55 20.73
N GLN A 602 -8.83 7.53 20.52
CA GLN A 602 -9.17 6.11 20.65
C GLN A 602 -8.34 5.53 21.78
N ILE A 603 -8.93 5.33 22.95
CA ILE A 603 -8.24 4.94 24.18
C ILE A 603 -8.82 3.62 24.69
N VAL A 604 -7.97 2.72 25.19
CA VAL A 604 -8.39 1.58 26.02
C VAL A 604 -7.70 1.69 27.37
N ASP A 605 -8.49 1.68 28.43
CA ASP A 605 -8.07 1.98 29.81
C ASP A 605 -7.35 3.35 29.88
N ASP A 606 -6.06 3.36 30.20
CA ASP A 606 -5.20 4.56 30.21
C ASP A 606 -4.23 4.62 29.03
N ARG A 607 -4.43 3.79 27.99
CA ARG A 607 -3.51 3.66 26.84
C ARG A 607 -4.16 4.17 25.53
N PRO A 608 -3.59 5.18 24.87
CA PRO A 608 -4.04 5.58 23.54
C PRO A 608 -3.66 4.51 22.50
N TYR A 609 -4.57 4.18 21.59
CA TYR A 609 -4.35 3.16 20.57
C TYR A 609 -3.23 3.55 19.60
N LYS A 610 -3.12 4.84 19.25
CA LYS A 610 -2.08 5.37 18.37
C LYS A 610 -1.42 6.61 18.98
N PRO A 611 -0.10 6.80 18.79
CA PRO A 611 0.58 8.01 19.22
C PRO A 611 0.02 9.24 18.50
N ASN A 612 0.18 10.42 19.13
CA ASN A 612 -0.20 11.73 18.59
C ASN A 612 -1.71 11.95 18.30
N GLN A 613 -2.59 11.25 19.03
CA GLN A 613 -4.02 11.58 19.06
C GLN A 613 -4.25 12.78 20.00
N SER A 614 -4.70 13.90 19.43
CA SER A 614 -4.94 15.16 20.14
C SER A 614 -6.21 15.85 19.60
N HIS A 615 -7.32 15.13 19.62
CA HIS A 615 -8.64 15.59 19.21
C HIS A 615 -9.46 16.11 20.42
N ASP A 616 -10.43 16.99 20.17
CA ASP A 616 -11.23 17.63 21.24
C ASP A 616 -12.26 16.69 21.90
N ILE A 617 -12.48 15.50 21.32
CA ILE A 617 -13.38 14.44 21.78
C ILE A 617 -12.68 13.08 21.78
N GLY A 618 -13.13 12.16 22.63
CA GLY A 618 -12.58 10.80 22.73
C GLY A 618 -13.62 9.69 22.87
N VAL A 619 -13.20 8.47 22.57
CA VAL A 619 -13.85 7.20 22.97
C VAL A 619 -12.83 6.43 23.81
N ARG A 620 -13.16 6.18 25.07
CA ARG A 620 -12.35 5.38 25.99
C ARG A 620 -13.10 4.11 26.35
N VAL A 621 -12.55 2.96 25.98
CA VAL A 621 -13.08 1.65 26.39
C VAL A 621 -12.42 1.26 27.70
N LEU A 622 -13.22 1.05 28.74
CA LEU A 622 -12.74 0.56 30.04
C LEU A 622 -12.95 -0.96 30.12
N THR A 623 -11.86 -1.70 30.23
CA THR A 623 -11.86 -3.15 30.46
C THR A 623 -12.10 -3.47 31.94
N PRO A 624 -12.49 -4.72 32.27
CA PRO A 624 -12.63 -5.15 33.67
C PRO A 624 -11.34 -5.06 34.50
N GLY A 625 -10.17 -4.96 33.84
CA GLY A 625 -8.87 -4.80 34.50
C GLY A 625 -8.43 -3.35 34.70
N SER A 626 -9.23 -2.36 34.29
CA SER A 626 -8.84 -0.94 34.21
C SER A 626 -8.60 -0.25 35.55
N GLY A 627 -8.96 -0.86 36.68
CA GLY A 627 -8.83 -0.28 38.03
C GLY A 627 -9.93 0.73 38.38
N TYR A 628 -10.58 1.34 37.39
CA TYR A 628 -11.80 2.12 37.55
C TYR A 628 -12.99 1.15 37.73
N GLY A 629 -13.40 0.90 38.97
CA GLY A 629 -14.51 -0.03 39.28
C GLY A 629 -15.87 0.45 38.74
N GLU A 630 -16.91 -0.37 38.91
CA GLU A 630 -18.30 -0.09 38.48
C GLU A 630 -18.98 1.08 39.24
N GLU A 631 -18.22 1.89 39.96
CA GLU A 631 -18.72 3.01 40.77
C GLU A 631 -19.20 4.16 39.86
N GLU A 632 -20.52 4.22 39.67
CA GLU A 632 -21.18 5.11 38.72
C GLU A 632 -20.80 6.59 38.91
N THR A 633 -20.56 7.03 40.15
CA THR A 633 -20.15 8.40 40.49
C THR A 633 -18.81 8.78 39.84
N THR A 634 -17.84 7.86 39.87
CA THR A 634 -16.49 8.06 39.32
C THR A 634 -16.54 8.08 37.79
N LEU A 635 -17.29 7.15 37.18
CA LEU A 635 -17.48 7.07 35.73
C LEU A 635 -18.18 8.32 35.16
N ARG A 636 -19.20 8.84 35.86
CA ARG A 636 -19.85 10.11 35.51
C ARG A 636 -18.86 11.28 35.57
N MET A 637 -18.07 11.39 36.66
CA MET A 637 -17.08 12.48 36.80
C MET A 637 -16.03 12.45 35.67
N MET A 638 -15.50 11.26 35.35
CA MET A 638 -14.54 11.08 34.27
C MET A 638 -15.11 11.49 32.91
N SER A 639 -16.32 11.01 32.55
CA SER A 639 -16.93 11.36 31.26
C SER A 639 -17.26 12.86 31.13
N GLY A 640 -17.63 13.51 32.24
CA GLY A 640 -17.89 14.96 32.28
C GLY A 640 -16.63 15.81 32.10
N GLN A 641 -15.52 15.44 32.75
CA GLN A 641 -14.26 16.21 32.68
C GLN A 641 -13.44 15.90 31.42
N GLY A 642 -13.39 14.65 30.99
CA GLY A 642 -12.53 14.18 29.90
C GLY A 642 -13.00 14.49 28.48
N LYS A 643 -14.24 15.00 28.30
CA LYS A 643 -14.89 15.17 26.98
C LYS A 643 -14.83 13.89 26.15
N GLU A 644 -15.13 12.76 26.78
CA GLU A 644 -15.00 11.43 26.17
C GLU A 644 -16.21 10.54 26.46
N VAL A 645 -16.57 9.73 25.48
CA VAL A 645 -17.52 8.62 25.64
C VAL A 645 -16.79 7.50 26.37
N LEU A 646 -17.25 7.17 27.58
CA LEU A 646 -16.76 5.99 28.29
C LEU A 646 -17.59 4.78 27.90
N VAL A 647 -16.93 3.76 27.36
CA VAL A 647 -17.51 2.46 27.01
C VAL A 647 -17.06 1.45 28.07
N VAL A 648 -17.88 1.25 29.09
CA VAL A 648 -17.56 0.39 30.22
C VAL A 648 -18.01 -1.04 29.91
N LEU A 649 -17.06 -1.93 29.69
CA LEU A 649 -17.34 -3.33 29.42
C LEU A 649 -17.91 -4.02 30.69
N PRO A 650 -18.82 -5.01 30.55
CA PRO A 650 -19.24 -5.82 31.68
C PRO A 650 -18.07 -6.60 32.29
N ASN A 651 -18.18 -6.99 33.56
CA ASN A 651 -17.15 -7.71 34.32
C ASN A 651 -16.99 -9.19 33.88
N ASP A 652 -16.63 -9.39 32.62
CA ASP A 652 -16.27 -10.68 32.01
C ASP A 652 -14.81 -10.63 31.51
N THR A 653 -13.98 -11.52 32.03
CA THR A 653 -12.55 -11.60 31.67
C THR A 653 -12.26 -12.58 30.53
N SER A 654 -13.28 -13.25 29.98
CA SER A 654 -13.13 -14.32 28.97
C SER A 654 -12.32 -13.84 27.75
N PHE A 655 -12.64 -12.68 27.18
CA PHE A 655 -11.89 -12.12 26.05
C PHE A 655 -10.43 -11.78 26.40
N LEU A 656 -10.15 -11.29 27.61
CA LEU A 656 -8.78 -10.99 28.07
C LEU A 656 -7.94 -12.27 28.21
N ASN A 657 -8.55 -13.36 28.67
CA ASN A 657 -7.89 -14.65 28.82
C ASN A 657 -7.59 -15.28 27.44
N GLU A 658 -8.53 -15.22 26.48
CA GLU A 658 -8.29 -15.69 25.11
C GLU A 658 -7.20 -14.87 24.40
N ILE A 659 -7.19 -13.54 24.54
CA ILE A 659 -6.11 -12.66 24.02
C ILE A 659 -4.76 -13.01 24.66
N ARG A 660 -4.70 -13.22 25.97
CA ARG A 660 -3.46 -13.61 26.67
C ARG A 660 -2.91 -14.93 26.12
N SER A 661 -3.77 -15.94 25.96
CA SER A 661 -3.39 -17.24 25.39
C SER A 661 -2.90 -17.12 23.94
N ALA A 662 -3.60 -16.32 23.11
CA ALA A 662 -3.17 -16.02 21.76
C ALA A 662 -1.78 -15.35 21.71
N LEU A 663 -1.52 -14.35 22.58
CA LEU A 663 -0.23 -13.67 22.64
C LEU A 663 0.91 -14.59 23.11
N LYS A 664 0.65 -15.51 24.07
CA LYS A 664 1.63 -16.53 24.47
C LYS A 664 2.04 -17.41 23.27
N ILE A 665 1.06 -17.94 22.54
CA ILE A 665 1.30 -18.75 21.33
C ILE A 665 2.05 -17.93 20.27
N GLU A 666 1.67 -16.67 20.05
CA GLU A 666 2.32 -15.82 19.04
C GLU A 666 3.79 -15.51 19.39
N LYS A 667 4.13 -15.27 20.67
CA LYS A 667 5.53 -15.12 21.12
C LYS A 667 6.34 -16.38 20.88
N PHE A 668 5.81 -17.53 21.29
CA PHE A 668 6.46 -18.84 21.06
C PHE A 668 6.74 -19.09 19.57
N LEU A 669 5.75 -18.86 18.70
CA LEU A 669 5.88 -19.06 17.24
C LEU A 669 6.93 -18.14 16.60
N ARG A 670 7.22 -16.96 17.19
CA ARG A 670 8.26 -16.02 16.73
C ARG A 670 9.67 -16.40 17.18
N LEU A 671 9.84 -16.96 18.38
CA LEU A 671 11.16 -17.23 18.98
C LEU A 671 11.91 -18.40 18.30
N ASN A 672 11.21 -19.27 17.58
CA ASN A 672 11.79 -20.23 16.63
C ASN A 672 12.82 -21.21 17.26
N THR A 673 12.69 -21.48 18.56
CA THR A 673 13.70 -22.08 19.43
C THR A 673 13.97 -23.58 19.17
N ALA A 674 12.96 -24.34 18.76
CA ALA A 674 13.01 -25.81 18.69
C ALA A 674 13.18 -26.37 17.27
N LYS A 675 14.29 -26.06 16.60
CA LYS A 675 14.66 -26.67 15.29
C LYS A 675 15.07 -28.16 15.37
N ALA A 676 15.04 -28.78 16.55
CA ALA A 676 15.60 -30.12 16.79
C ALA A 676 14.60 -31.28 16.73
N LEU A 677 13.28 -31.01 16.67
CA LEU A 677 12.24 -32.04 16.71
C LEU A 677 11.71 -32.38 15.30
N ALA A 678 11.68 -33.68 14.97
CA ALA A 678 11.33 -34.16 13.63
C ALA A 678 9.88 -33.87 13.20
N LYS A 679 8.98 -33.57 14.15
CA LYS A 679 7.57 -33.21 13.91
C LYS A 679 7.24 -31.74 14.19
N PHE A 680 8.24 -30.90 14.43
CA PHE A 680 8.05 -29.52 14.88
C PHE A 680 7.12 -28.70 13.96
N ASP A 681 7.27 -28.84 12.64
CA ASP A 681 6.47 -28.07 11.68
C ASP A 681 4.97 -28.41 11.72
N GLN A 682 4.61 -29.68 11.93
CA GLN A 682 3.20 -30.09 12.09
C GLN A 682 2.58 -29.49 13.37
N ILE A 683 3.32 -29.51 14.48
CA ILE A 683 2.87 -28.90 15.74
C ILE A 683 2.78 -27.37 15.58
N LYS A 684 3.69 -26.77 14.81
CA LYS A 684 3.67 -25.33 14.48
C LYS A 684 2.46 -24.93 13.66
N GLU A 685 2.01 -25.76 12.71
CA GLU A 685 0.75 -25.55 11.98
C GLU A 685 -0.47 -25.71 12.89
N ALA A 686 -0.52 -26.76 13.71
CA ALA A 686 -1.59 -26.93 14.70
C ALA A 686 -1.70 -25.74 15.66
N LYS A 687 -0.57 -25.19 16.14
CA LYS A 687 -0.54 -23.98 16.97
C LYS A 687 -0.86 -22.69 16.22
N ARG A 688 -0.69 -22.63 14.89
CA ARG A 688 -1.21 -21.53 14.06
C ARG A 688 -2.73 -21.58 13.92
N THR A 689 -3.31 -22.78 13.79
CA THR A 689 -4.78 -22.95 13.82
C THR A 689 -5.33 -22.58 15.19
N GLU A 690 -4.75 -23.09 16.27
CA GLU A 690 -5.16 -22.69 17.63
C GLU A 690 -5.05 -21.17 17.84
N LEU A 691 -3.94 -20.53 17.41
CA LEU A 691 -3.80 -19.07 17.47
C LEU A 691 -4.93 -18.32 16.76
N ARG A 692 -5.44 -18.85 15.65
CA ARG A 692 -6.56 -18.28 14.91
C ARG A 692 -7.87 -18.46 15.69
N ASP A 693 -8.18 -19.67 16.13
CA ASP A 693 -9.42 -19.97 16.86
C ASP A 693 -9.49 -19.14 18.17
N ARG A 694 -8.37 -19.00 18.88
CA ARG A 694 -8.23 -18.13 20.07
C ARG A 694 -8.52 -16.66 19.76
N LYS A 695 -8.06 -16.15 18.60
CA LYS A 695 -8.34 -14.77 18.15
C LYS A 695 -9.80 -14.57 17.73
N ASP A 696 -10.39 -15.55 17.04
CA ASP A 696 -11.78 -15.50 16.62
C ASP A 696 -12.74 -15.56 17.83
N ASN A 697 -12.45 -16.42 18.83
CA ASN A 697 -13.18 -16.46 20.11
C ASN A 697 -13.04 -15.16 20.91
N ALA A 698 -11.82 -14.61 21.02
CA ALA A 698 -11.59 -13.32 21.67
C ALA A 698 -12.42 -12.19 21.04
N LYS A 699 -12.49 -12.16 19.70
CA LYS A 699 -13.29 -11.18 18.94
C LYS A 699 -14.79 -11.37 19.19
N LEU A 700 -15.28 -12.61 19.27
CA LEU A 700 -16.68 -12.92 19.57
C LEU A 700 -17.08 -12.44 20.98
N TYR A 701 -16.32 -12.82 22.01
CA TYR A 701 -16.57 -12.38 23.39
C TYR A 701 -16.46 -10.86 23.55
N LEU A 702 -15.46 -10.22 22.92
CA LEU A 702 -15.34 -8.75 22.95
C LEU A 702 -16.49 -8.05 22.22
N SER A 703 -17.00 -8.61 21.12
CA SER A 703 -18.19 -8.09 20.42
C SER A 703 -19.44 -8.15 21.30
N GLU A 704 -19.63 -9.25 22.05
CA GLU A 704 -20.74 -9.39 22.98
C GLU A 704 -20.61 -8.45 24.19
N ALA A 705 -19.41 -8.34 24.76
CA ALA A 705 -19.10 -7.37 25.82
C ALA A 705 -19.42 -5.93 25.39
N LEU A 706 -19.05 -5.52 24.17
CA LEU A 706 -19.34 -4.19 23.61
C LEU A 706 -20.83 -3.95 23.33
N LYS A 707 -21.60 -4.98 22.99
CA LYS A 707 -23.08 -4.87 22.85
C LYS A 707 -23.75 -4.65 24.20
N ASN A 708 -23.21 -5.26 25.26
CA ASN A 708 -23.74 -5.17 26.62
C ASN A 708 -23.12 -4.02 27.46
N ALA A 709 -22.08 -3.36 26.94
CA ALA A 709 -21.35 -2.28 27.63
C ALA A 709 -22.24 -1.10 28.04
N ALA A 710 -21.97 -0.51 29.20
CA ALA A 710 -22.59 0.73 29.64
C ALA A 710 -21.87 1.94 29.04
N LEU A 711 -22.63 2.91 28.53
CA LEU A 711 -22.12 4.12 27.90
C LEU A 711 -22.34 5.32 28.80
N TYR A 712 -21.29 6.09 29.08
CA TYR A 712 -21.38 7.38 29.77
C TYR A 712 -20.92 8.50 28.84
N VAL A 713 -21.67 9.60 28.83
CA VAL A 713 -21.42 10.80 28.03
C VAL A 713 -21.71 12.03 28.88
N ASN A 714 -20.73 12.91 29.04
CA ASN A 714 -20.86 14.21 29.72
C ASN A 714 -21.51 14.14 31.11
N GLY A 715 -21.15 13.14 31.92
CA GLY A 715 -21.66 13.00 33.30
C GLY A 715 -22.97 12.23 33.45
N ASP A 716 -23.58 11.76 32.36
CA ASP A 716 -24.78 10.96 32.37
C ASP A 716 -24.62 9.59 31.69
N LYS A 717 -25.42 8.62 32.13
CA LYS A 717 -25.49 7.27 31.57
C LYS A 717 -26.39 7.28 30.34
N ALA A 718 -25.82 7.10 29.16
CA ALA A 718 -26.54 7.18 27.90
C ALA A 718 -27.41 5.93 27.67
N GLN A 719 -28.74 6.10 27.84
CA GLN A 719 -29.70 5.10 27.38
C GLN A 719 -29.82 5.15 25.87
N ILE A 720 -29.39 4.08 25.20
CA ILE A 720 -29.34 3.92 23.74
C ILE A 720 -29.99 2.58 23.38
N ALA A 721 -30.99 2.60 22.50
CA ALA A 721 -31.79 1.42 22.15
C ALA A 721 -31.17 0.54 21.05
N ALA A 722 -30.13 1.02 20.36
CA ALA A 722 -29.44 0.28 19.31
C ALA A 722 -28.73 -0.97 19.86
N LYS A 723 -28.80 -2.08 19.12
CA LYS A 723 -28.11 -3.35 19.45
C LYS A 723 -26.76 -3.54 18.74
N ASP A 724 -26.47 -2.71 17.76
CA ASP A 724 -25.22 -2.73 17.01
C ASP A 724 -24.14 -1.85 17.67
N VAL A 725 -22.89 -2.30 17.70
CA VAL A 725 -21.79 -1.64 18.44
C VAL A 725 -21.46 -0.28 17.83
N ALA A 726 -21.32 -0.19 16.51
CA ALA A 726 -20.97 1.05 15.83
C ALA A 726 -22.09 2.09 16.00
N THR A 727 -23.35 1.67 15.82
CA THR A 727 -24.53 2.52 16.02
C THR A 727 -24.60 3.06 17.45
N ARG A 728 -24.33 2.24 18.47
CA ARG A 728 -24.31 2.66 19.88
C ARG A 728 -23.23 3.71 20.17
N ILE A 729 -22.01 3.48 19.70
CA ILE A 729 -20.89 4.42 19.89
C ILE A 729 -21.15 5.73 19.12
N ASN A 730 -21.70 5.65 17.91
CA ASN A 730 -22.05 6.82 17.09
C ASN A 730 -23.18 7.67 17.70
N GLU A 731 -24.20 7.06 18.34
CA GLU A 731 -25.22 7.84 19.05
C GLU A 731 -24.64 8.55 20.29
N ALA A 732 -23.76 7.85 21.03
CA ALA A 732 -23.06 8.44 22.17
C ALA A 732 -22.12 9.60 21.75
N LEU A 733 -21.38 9.42 20.66
CA LEU A 733 -20.55 10.47 20.04
C LEU A 733 -21.39 11.64 19.54
N GLY A 734 -22.60 11.40 19.01
CA GLY A 734 -23.53 12.47 18.63
C GLY A 734 -23.93 13.37 19.81
N ARG A 735 -24.25 12.76 20.96
CA ARG A 735 -24.54 13.49 22.22
C ARG A 735 -23.30 14.24 22.76
N LEU A 736 -22.11 13.64 22.63
CA LEU A 736 -20.86 14.29 23.01
C LEU A 736 -20.56 15.50 22.11
N VAL A 737 -20.70 15.35 20.79
CA VAL A 737 -20.47 16.40 19.80
C VAL A 737 -21.42 17.58 20.00
N SER A 738 -22.71 17.34 20.22
CA SER A 738 -23.66 18.44 20.47
C SER A 738 -23.35 19.23 21.75
N THR A 739 -22.67 18.62 22.72
CA THR A 739 -22.24 19.28 23.96
C THR A 739 -20.90 20.02 23.79
N VAL A 740 -19.90 19.33 23.25
CA VAL A 740 -18.53 19.85 23.10
C VAL A 740 -18.47 20.93 22.03
N TYR A 741 -19.19 20.76 20.92
CA TYR A 741 -19.31 21.69 19.81
C TYR A 741 -20.67 22.42 19.82
N HIS A 742 -21.10 22.92 20.99
CA HIS A 742 -22.41 23.58 21.13
C HIS A 742 -22.59 24.84 20.25
N LYS A 743 -21.50 25.46 19.76
CA LYS A 743 -21.57 26.57 18.79
C LYS A 743 -21.61 26.12 17.33
N LEU A 744 -21.57 24.81 17.04
CA LEU A 744 -21.76 24.29 15.68
C LEU A 744 -23.10 24.73 15.08
N SER A 745 -24.13 24.92 15.92
CA SER A 745 -25.43 25.45 15.55
C SER A 745 -25.44 26.91 15.11
N TYR A 746 -24.30 27.62 15.19
CA TYR A 746 -24.17 28.98 14.66
C TYR A 746 -24.04 29.00 13.12
N ILE A 747 -23.81 27.84 12.49
CA ILE A 747 -23.99 27.65 11.05
C ILE A 747 -25.41 27.15 10.81
N ASP A 748 -26.28 28.03 10.34
CA ASP A 748 -27.66 27.73 9.94
C ASP A 748 -27.78 27.40 8.44
N ALA A 749 -26.81 27.86 7.63
CA ALA A 749 -26.74 27.62 6.19
C ALA A 749 -25.32 27.18 5.78
N PRO A 750 -25.15 25.97 5.22
CA PRO A 750 -23.85 25.47 4.78
C PRO A 750 -23.39 26.22 3.53
N MET A 751 -22.14 26.69 3.52
CA MET A 751 -21.58 27.48 2.41
C MET A 751 -20.36 26.77 1.81
N GLU A 752 -20.17 26.85 0.50
CA GLU A 752 -19.03 26.27 -0.21
C GLU A 752 -18.20 27.36 -0.90
N ILE A 753 -16.99 27.02 -1.35
CA ILE A 753 -16.14 27.90 -2.18
C ILE A 753 -16.90 28.45 -3.42
N ALA A 754 -17.88 27.70 -3.94
CA ALA A 754 -18.77 28.18 -5.00
C ALA A 754 -19.60 29.40 -4.58
N ASN A 755 -20.12 29.43 -3.34
CA ASN A 755 -20.87 30.56 -2.79
C ASN A 755 -19.94 31.76 -2.53
N ILE A 756 -18.69 31.53 -2.14
CA ILE A 756 -17.68 32.61 -2.03
C ILE A 756 -17.47 33.27 -3.41
N ARG A 757 -17.29 32.48 -4.47
CA ARG A 757 -17.16 33.01 -5.84
C ARG A 757 -18.41 33.74 -6.32
N GLU A 758 -19.60 33.21 -6.05
CA GLU A 758 -20.86 33.89 -6.40
C GLU A 758 -21.02 35.22 -5.63
N MET A 759 -20.58 35.25 -4.37
CA MET A 759 -20.61 36.44 -3.53
C MET A 759 -19.82 37.59 -4.16
N PHE A 760 -18.63 37.36 -4.72
CA PHE A 760 -17.85 38.40 -5.39
C PHE A 760 -18.37 38.72 -6.81
N LYS A 761 -18.86 37.73 -7.57
CA LYS A 761 -19.36 37.92 -8.96
C LYS A 761 -20.63 38.76 -9.12
N LYS A 762 -21.37 39.01 -8.03
CA LYS A 762 -22.55 39.88 -8.04
C LYS A 762 -22.21 41.32 -7.63
N ASN A 763 -21.92 42.16 -8.63
CA ASN A 763 -22.30 43.59 -8.63
C ASN A 763 -22.14 44.27 -10.02
N LYS A 764 -23.23 44.38 -10.77
CA LYS A 764 -23.38 45.36 -11.88
C LYS A 764 -24.79 45.95 -12.05
N ALA A 765 -25.73 45.58 -11.19
CA ALA A 765 -27.07 46.16 -11.14
C ALA A 765 -27.43 46.44 -9.69
N GLN A 766 -27.79 47.69 -9.39
CA GLN A 766 -28.49 48.03 -8.16
C GLN A 766 -29.81 47.24 -8.14
N ILE A 767 -30.02 46.42 -7.12
CA ILE A 767 -31.34 45.88 -6.80
C ILE A 767 -31.62 46.23 -5.35
N LEU A 768 -32.61 47.09 -5.14
CA LEU A 768 -33.29 47.18 -3.85
C LEU A 768 -34.08 45.89 -3.65
N THR A 769 -33.45 44.84 -3.13
CA THR A 769 -34.15 43.73 -2.50
C THR A 769 -34.40 44.09 -1.03
N LEU A 770 -35.68 44.20 -0.67
CA LEU A 770 -36.11 44.15 0.72
C LEU A 770 -35.80 42.75 1.26
N GLU A 771 -34.63 42.58 1.87
CA GLU A 771 -34.22 41.34 2.53
C GLU A 771 -34.99 41.15 3.84
N ASN A 772 -36.24 40.68 3.73
CA ASN A 772 -37.00 40.10 4.86
C ASN A 772 -36.54 38.65 5.15
N GLY A 773 -35.24 38.37 4.99
CA GLY A 773 -34.60 37.09 5.31
C GLY A 773 -33.50 37.30 6.34
N SER A 774 -33.40 36.41 7.32
CA SER A 774 -32.28 36.42 8.27
C SER A 774 -30.95 36.28 7.52
N GLU A 775 -29.95 37.08 7.87
CA GLU A 775 -28.59 36.89 7.32
C GLU A 775 -28.07 35.49 7.68
N PRO A 776 -27.55 34.72 6.71
CA PRO A 776 -26.97 33.41 6.98
C PRO A 776 -25.80 33.46 7.96
N ASN A 777 -25.77 32.52 8.90
CA ASN A 777 -24.67 32.30 9.86
C ASN A 777 -24.34 33.52 10.75
N ILE A 778 -25.33 34.38 11.03
CA ILE A 778 -25.14 35.66 11.75
C ILE A 778 -24.45 35.50 13.12
N HIS A 779 -24.72 34.40 13.85
CA HIS A 779 -24.07 34.14 15.13
C HIS A 779 -22.57 33.79 14.97
N ALA A 780 -22.20 33.08 13.91
CA ALA A 780 -20.80 32.77 13.60
C ALA A 780 -20.03 34.01 13.13
N LEU A 781 -20.67 34.87 12.33
CA LEU A 781 -20.11 36.16 11.91
C LEU A 781 -19.80 37.06 13.12
N ASN A 782 -20.75 37.20 14.05
CA ASN A 782 -20.60 38.01 15.26
C ASN A 782 -19.48 37.52 16.20
N ASP A 783 -19.34 36.20 16.38
CA ASP A 783 -18.25 35.64 17.18
C ASP A 783 -16.87 35.81 16.49
N MET A 784 -16.82 35.69 15.15
CA MET A 784 -15.58 35.87 14.38
C MET A 784 -15.12 37.33 14.38
N ILE A 785 -15.99 38.29 14.07
CA ILE A 785 -15.65 39.72 14.14
C ILE A 785 -15.28 40.14 15.56
N GLY A 786 -15.95 39.59 16.59
CA GLY A 786 -15.62 39.85 17.99
C GLY A 786 -14.21 39.38 18.37
N TYR A 787 -13.78 38.21 17.89
CA TYR A 787 -12.43 37.71 18.10
C TYR A 787 -11.37 38.54 17.37
N ILE A 788 -11.61 38.87 16.10
CA ILE A 788 -10.72 39.72 15.29
C ILE A 788 -10.59 41.11 15.94
N ALA A 789 -11.71 41.69 16.38
CA ALA A 789 -11.74 42.98 17.09
C ALA A 789 -10.92 42.95 18.39
N GLY A 790 -11.02 41.88 19.19
CA GLY A 790 -10.24 41.72 20.41
C GLY A 790 -8.73 41.68 20.15
N ASN A 791 -8.29 40.97 19.09
CA ASN A 791 -6.89 40.93 18.69
C ASN A 791 -6.42 42.28 18.11
N SER A 792 -7.22 42.94 17.28
CA SER A 792 -6.89 44.26 16.73
C SER A 792 -6.79 45.35 17.82
N ALA A 793 -7.58 45.26 18.89
CA ALA A 793 -7.51 46.18 20.03
C ALA A 793 -6.19 46.09 20.82
N ILE A 794 -5.44 44.99 20.70
CA ILE A 794 -4.07 44.85 21.24
C ILE A 794 -3.00 44.97 20.14
N HIS A 795 -3.34 45.59 19.01
CA HIS A 795 -2.50 45.77 17.82
C HIS A 795 -1.96 44.46 17.18
N ALA A 796 -2.64 43.34 17.41
CA ALA A 796 -2.31 42.06 16.79
C ALA A 796 -3.16 41.81 15.53
N LYS A 797 -2.51 41.52 14.40
CA LYS A 797 -3.19 41.02 13.19
C LYS A 797 -3.49 39.53 13.34
N THR A 798 -4.72 39.12 13.04
CA THR A 798 -5.15 37.72 13.13
C THR A 798 -4.85 37.01 11.80
N SER A 799 -4.00 35.98 11.80
CA SER A 799 -3.79 35.20 10.58
C SER A 799 -5.00 34.31 10.27
N MET A 800 -5.20 33.97 9.00
CA MET A 800 -6.23 32.99 8.59
C MET A 800 -6.02 31.63 9.32
N LYS A 801 -4.78 31.21 9.51
CA LYS A 801 -4.41 30.06 10.37
C LYS A 801 -4.97 30.18 11.79
N SER A 802 -4.88 31.35 12.41
CA SER A 802 -5.38 31.60 13.77
C SER A 802 -6.90 31.56 13.89
N LEU A 803 -7.62 31.86 12.80
CA LEU A 803 -9.08 31.66 12.72
C LEU A 803 -9.41 30.18 12.57
N MET A 804 -8.73 29.47 11.65
CA MET A 804 -8.88 28.03 11.48
C MET A 804 -8.64 27.26 12.79
N ASP A 805 -7.51 27.52 13.46
CA ASP A 805 -7.12 26.87 14.73
C ASP A 805 -8.12 27.11 15.88
N ARG A 806 -8.97 28.14 15.79
CA ARG A 806 -9.98 28.49 16.81
C ARG A 806 -11.39 28.03 16.44
N PHE A 807 -11.83 28.27 15.21
CA PHE A 807 -13.21 28.02 14.75
C PHE A 807 -13.42 26.58 14.22
N MET A 808 -12.35 25.86 13.85
CA MET A 808 -12.46 24.42 13.56
C MET A 808 -12.40 23.54 14.81
N LYS A 809 -12.03 24.09 15.97
CA LYS A 809 -11.96 23.38 17.26
C LYS A 809 -13.21 23.62 18.12
N ALA A 810 -13.34 22.85 19.20
CA ALA A 810 -14.37 23.07 20.21
C ALA A 810 -14.23 24.48 20.83
N PRO A 811 -15.32 25.26 20.96
CA PRO A 811 -16.73 24.83 20.89
C PRO A 811 -17.44 24.99 19.54
N TYR A 812 -16.73 25.34 18.46
CA TYR A 812 -17.32 25.66 17.15
C TYR A 812 -17.38 24.45 16.21
N GLY A 813 -16.24 23.85 15.88
CA GLY A 813 -16.19 22.64 15.03
C GLY A 813 -16.53 22.87 13.55
N PHE A 814 -16.34 24.08 13.05
CA PHE A 814 -16.65 24.45 11.65
C PHE A 814 -15.69 23.77 10.66
N VAL A 815 -16.10 23.63 9.39
CA VAL A 815 -15.20 23.18 8.30
C VAL A 815 -14.41 24.34 7.69
N GLU A 816 -13.36 24.02 6.92
CA GLU A 816 -12.48 24.98 6.22
C GLU A 816 -13.34 25.98 5.40
N ASP A 817 -14.25 25.49 4.55
CA ASP A 817 -15.21 26.29 3.77
C ASP A 817 -16.10 27.25 4.58
N ASP A 818 -16.53 26.88 5.80
CA ASP A 818 -17.35 27.75 6.66
C ASP A 818 -16.52 28.94 7.13
N VAL A 819 -15.28 28.70 7.59
CA VAL A 819 -14.36 29.75 8.05
C VAL A 819 -13.93 30.66 6.90
N GLU A 820 -13.63 30.10 5.73
CA GLU A 820 -13.35 30.84 4.50
C GLU A 820 -14.51 31.75 4.10
N TRP A 821 -15.75 31.24 4.12
CA TRP A 821 -16.92 32.02 3.78
C TRP A 821 -17.18 33.15 4.78
N LEU A 822 -17.02 32.91 6.08
CA LEU A 822 -17.18 33.92 7.13
C LEU A 822 -16.16 35.07 6.94
N VAL A 823 -14.89 34.76 6.68
CA VAL A 823 -13.85 35.76 6.40
C VAL A 823 -14.16 36.54 5.12
N ALA A 824 -14.57 35.85 4.05
CA ALA A 824 -14.94 36.49 2.78
C ALA A 824 -16.16 37.42 2.92
N LYS A 825 -17.19 37.00 3.67
CA LYS A 825 -18.39 37.81 3.97
C LYS A 825 -18.00 39.06 4.77
N LEU A 826 -17.24 38.92 5.85
CA LEU A 826 -16.77 40.05 6.67
C LEU A 826 -15.88 41.04 5.88
N PHE A 827 -15.08 40.54 4.93
CA PHE A 827 -14.31 41.42 4.03
C PHE A 827 -15.24 42.16 3.06
N LYS A 828 -16.20 41.47 2.45
CA LYS A 828 -17.16 42.09 1.52
C LYS A 828 -18.09 43.11 2.20
N THR A 829 -18.46 42.92 3.46
CA THR A 829 -19.26 43.90 4.26
C THR A 829 -18.41 45.02 4.86
N GLY A 830 -17.10 45.04 4.59
CA GLY A 830 -16.18 46.08 5.05
C GLY A 830 -15.91 46.06 6.56
N ASP A 831 -16.13 44.93 7.23
CA ASP A 831 -15.93 44.78 8.68
C ASP A 831 -14.49 44.43 9.06
N VAL A 832 -13.75 43.83 8.12
CA VAL A 832 -12.32 43.49 8.26
C VAL A 832 -11.53 43.96 7.04
N SER A 833 -10.26 44.31 7.25
CA SER A 833 -9.28 44.51 6.18
C SER A 833 -8.35 43.31 6.07
N LEU A 834 -7.93 43.03 4.83
CA LEU A 834 -7.05 41.93 4.48
C LEU A 834 -5.68 42.47 4.04
N SER A 835 -4.60 41.78 4.39
CA SER A 835 -3.26 42.09 3.93
C SER A 835 -2.43 40.83 3.69
N VAL A 836 -1.59 40.85 2.65
CA VAL A 836 -0.73 39.72 2.23
C VAL A 836 0.66 40.25 1.90
N GLY A 837 1.69 39.69 2.54
CA GLY A 837 3.08 40.09 2.30
C GLY A 837 3.40 41.56 2.64
N GLY A 838 2.60 42.19 3.52
CA GLY A 838 2.72 43.60 3.89
C GLY A 838 1.89 44.57 3.05
N GLY A 839 1.37 44.15 1.89
CA GLY A 839 0.46 44.96 1.07
C GLY A 839 -1.00 44.76 1.48
N SER A 840 -1.81 45.82 1.36
CA SER A 840 -3.27 45.77 1.56
C SER A 840 -3.97 45.06 0.40
N VAL A 841 -5.05 44.33 0.71
CA VAL A 841 -5.94 43.70 -0.27
C VAL A 841 -7.29 44.44 -0.23
N THR A 842 -7.70 44.95 -1.39
CA THR A 842 -8.92 45.74 -1.58
C THR A 842 -9.66 45.23 -2.82
N LEU A 843 -10.94 45.62 -2.98
CA LEU A 843 -11.72 45.34 -4.20
C LEU A 843 -11.19 46.09 -5.44
N HIS A 844 -10.26 47.03 -5.27
CA HIS A 844 -9.77 47.95 -6.32
C HIS A 844 -8.39 47.52 -6.85
N ASN A 845 -7.52 46.99 -5.97
CA ASN A 845 -6.16 46.58 -6.32
C ASN A 845 -6.00 45.07 -6.60
N LYS A 846 -7.08 44.28 -6.47
CA LYS A 846 -7.10 42.83 -6.71
C LYS A 846 -8.37 42.39 -7.43
N SER A 847 -8.21 41.43 -8.34
CA SER A 847 -9.33 40.80 -9.03
C SER A 847 -10.14 39.89 -8.09
N GLU A 848 -11.42 39.65 -8.42
CA GLU A 848 -12.30 38.75 -7.68
C GLU A 848 -11.67 37.36 -7.46
N ASP A 849 -11.08 36.80 -8.51
CA ASP A 849 -10.41 35.49 -8.43
C ASP A 849 -9.12 35.52 -7.58
N GLU A 850 -8.36 36.63 -7.55
CA GLU A 850 -7.22 36.78 -6.62
C GLU A 850 -7.69 36.84 -5.16
N ILE A 851 -8.76 37.57 -4.87
CA ILE A 851 -9.32 37.70 -3.51
C ILE A 851 -9.81 36.33 -3.01
N VAL A 852 -10.57 35.60 -3.84
CA VAL A 852 -10.97 34.21 -3.53
C VAL A 852 -9.74 33.35 -3.30
N ASN A 853 -8.73 33.43 -4.18
CA ASN A 853 -7.49 32.66 -4.02
C ASN A 853 -6.73 32.98 -2.72
N TYR A 854 -6.70 34.22 -2.26
CA TYR A 854 -6.06 34.58 -0.99
C TYR A 854 -6.78 33.98 0.23
N VAL A 855 -8.11 33.87 0.18
CA VAL A 855 -8.91 33.26 1.26
C VAL A 855 -8.82 31.73 1.22
N THR A 856 -8.91 31.11 0.03
CA THR A 856 -9.14 29.65 -0.10
C THR A 856 -7.92 28.81 -0.51
N LYS A 857 -6.74 29.40 -0.78
CA LYS A 857 -5.53 28.62 -1.09
C LYS A 857 -4.61 28.48 0.12
N LYS A 858 -4.18 27.24 0.37
CA LYS A 858 -3.25 26.86 1.44
C LYS A 858 -1.93 27.65 1.45
N GLU A 859 -1.47 28.14 0.29
CA GLU A 859 -0.26 28.97 0.18
C GLU A 859 -0.36 30.35 0.87
N TYR A 860 -1.58 30.80 1.22
CA TYR A 860 -1.86 32.06 1.91
C TYR A 860 -2.39 31.92 3.33
N VAL A 861 -2.70 30.72 3.84
CA VAL A 861 -3.28 30.54 5.19
C VAL A 861 -2.41 31.13 6.31
N ASP A 862 -1.08 31.06 6.18
CA ASP A 862 -0.14 31.70 7.11
C ASP A 862 0.25 33.14 6.73
N LYS A 863 -0.13 33.62 5.54
CA LYS A 863 0.27 34.93 4.98
C LYS A 863 -0.86 35.95 4.94
N LEU A 864 -2.12 35.52 4.93
CA LEU A 864 -3.30 36.36 4.97
C LEU A 864 -3.51 36.84 6.41
N LEU A 865 -3.28 38.13 6.61
CA LEU A 865 -3.45 38.82 7.88
C LEU A 865 -4.73 39.65 7.85
N ILE A 866 -5.55 39.46 8.87
CA ILE A 866 -6.91 39.96 9.00
C ILE A 866 -6.96 40.85 10.25
N GLU A 867 -7.48 42.06 10.10
CA GLU A 867 -7.66 43.00 11.21
C GLU A 867 -9.03 43.66 11.09
N ARG A 868 -9.58 44.13 12.22
CA ARG A 868 -10.86 44.84 12.22
C ARG A 868 -10.70 46.14 11.44
N ARG A 869 -11.55 46.37 10.45
CA ARG A 869 -11.60 47.65 9.73
C ARG A 869 -12.32 48.67 10.61
N GLU A 870 -11.61 49.70 11.03
CA GLU A 870 -12.23 50.86 11.70
C GLU A 870 -13.04 51.65 10.67
N LYS A 871 -14.37 51.47 10.68
CA LYS A 871 -15.27 52.25 9.83
C LYS A 871 -15.24 53.73 10.27
N PRO A 872 -15.00 54.69 9.35
CA PRO A 872 -15.06 56.10 9.68
C PRO A 872 -16.45 56.47 10.19
N ASN A 873 -16.51 57.32 11.22
CA ASN A 873 -17.78 57.73 11.80
C ASN A 873 -18.52 58.72 10.88
N GLU A 874 -19.83 58.88 11.06
CA GLU A 874 -20.64 59.75 10.19
C GLU A 874 -20.18 61.22 10.19
N ALA A 875 -19.54 61.71 11.26
CA ALA A 875 -18.98 63.06 11.28
C ALA A 875 -17.76 63.19 10.34
N GLN A 876 -16.88 62.19 10.29
CA GLN A 876 -15.78 62.09 9.34
C GLN A 876 -16.31 61.94 7.90
N LYS A 877 -17.29 61.06 7.67
CA LYS A 877 -17.91 60.91 6.32
C LYS A 877 -18.55 62.21 5.85
N LYS A 878 -19.28 62.92 6.73
CA LYS A 878 -19.85 64.24 6.44
C LYS A 878 -18.77 65.27 6.10
N SER A 879 -17.65 65.27 6.82
CA SER A 879 -16.54 66.20 6.57
C SER A 879 -15.90 65.98 5.20
N VAL A 880 -15.67 64.72 4.79
CA VAL A 880 -15.18 64.41 3.44
C VAL A 880 -16.16 64.88 2.37
N ARG A 881 -17.47 64.61 2.53
CA ARG A 881 -18.52 65.07 1.58
C ARG A 881 -18.58 66.60 1.48
N GLU A 882 -18.40 67.32 2.58
CA GLU A 882 -18.37 68.78 2.64
C GLU A 882 -17.14 69.35 1.92
N VAL A 883 -15.94 68.84 2.22
CA VAL A 883 -14.69 69.22 1.51
C VAL A 883 -14.80 68.90 0.01
N MET A 884 -15.37 67.76 -0.40
CA MET A 884 -15.60 67.47 -1.81
C MET A 884 -16.55 68.48 -2.49
N LYS A 885 -17.56 68.95 -1.77
CA LYS A 885 -18.52 69.93 -2.28
C LYS A 885 -17.89 71.32 -2.42
N GLU A 886 -17.28 71.85 -1.36
CA GLU A 886 -16.79 73.24 -1.39
C GLU A 886 -15.43 73.37 -2.10
N VAL A 887 -14.51 72.40 -1.96
CA VAL A 887 -13.16 72.48 -2.58
C VAL A 887 -13.15 72.01 -4.04
N PHE A 888 -13.94 70.98 -4.39
CA PHE A 888 -13.95 70.41 -5.75
C PHE A 888 -15.24 70.69 -6.54
N GLY A 889 -16.30 71.23 -5.92
CA GLY A 889 -17.60 71.44 -6.56
C GLY A 889 -18.40 70.15 -6.78
N VAL A 890 -18.07 69.04 -6.09
CA VAL A 890 -18.63 67.70 -6.35
C VAL A 890 -19.42 67.18 -5.16
N SER A 891 -20.71 66.92 -5.36
CA SER A 891 -21.54 66.18 -4.41
C SER A 891 -21.48 64.68 -4.71
N SER A 892 -21.14 63.86 -3.71
CA SER A 892 -21.19 62.39 -3.80
C SER A 892 -22.35 61.84 -2.97
N VAL A 893 -23.07 60.87 -3.54
CA VAL A 893 -24.19 60.17 -2.90
C VAL A 893 -23.78 58.77 -2.42
N ASN A 894 -22.51 58.38 -2.57
CA ASN A 894 -22.03 57.07 -2.15
C ASN A 894 -21.90 56.99 -0.61
N GLU A 895 -22.37 55.87 -0.05
CA GLU A 895 -22.18 55.49 1.35
C GLU A 895 -20.93 54.63 1.58
N ASP A 896 -20.40 54.06 0.49
CA ASP A 896 -19.18 53.24 0.48
C ASP A 896 -17.92 54.11 0.68
N ASP A 897 -17.10 53.70 1.65
CA ASP A 897 -15.95 54.48 2.12
C ASP A 897 -14.77 54.48 1.14
N ASP A 898 -14.54 53.37 0.43
CA ASP A 898 -13.47 53.26 -0.56
C ASP A 898 -13.84 54.06 -1.82
N ALA A 899 -15.09 53.94 -2.28
CA ALA A 899 -15.60 54.71 -3.41
C ALA A 899 -15.60 56.23 -3.15
N LEU A 900 -15.85 56.67 -1.91
CA LEU A 900 -15.76 58.08 -1.53
C LEU A 900 -14.30 58.56 -1.56
N MET A 901 -13.37 57.78 -1.01
CA MET A 901 -11.93 58.07 -1.02
C MET A 901 -11.34 58.11 -2.43
N ASP A 902 -11.66 57.14 -3.29
CA ASP A 902 -11.22 57.12 -4.69
C ASP A 902 -11.78 58.32 -5.49
N THR A 903 -13.03 58.69 -5.22
CA THR A 903 -13.64 59.86 -5.86
C THR A 903 -12.94 61.15 -5.41
N PHE A 904 -12.67 61.30 -4.11
CA PHE A 904 -11.87 62.41 -3.57
C PHE A 904 -10.49 62.45 -4.23
N ARG A 905 -9.77 61.33 -4.27
CA ARG A 905 -8.43 61.22 -4.86
C ARG A 905 -8.39 61.71 -6.30
N ARG A 906 -9.29 61.20 -7.15
CA ARG A 906 -9.37 61.60 -8.56
C ARG A 906 -9.60 63.11 -8.76
N PHE A 907 -10.41 63.74 -7.91
CA PHE A 907 -10.63 65.19 -7.98
C PHE A 907 -9.50 66.00 -7.35
N GLY A 908 -8.89 65.51 -6.27
CA GLY A 908 -7.70 66.11 -5.65
C GLY A 908 -6.47 66.07 -6.57
N GLU A 909 -6.23 64.98 -7.29
CA GLU A 909 -5.19 64.88 -8.33
C GLU A 909 -5.44 65.85 -9.49
N LYS A 910 -6.69 65.98 -9.93
CA LYS A 910 -7.07 66.96 -10.95
C LYS A 910 -6.81 68.40 -10.47
N MET A 911 -7.22 68.73 -9.23
CA MET A 911 -6.96 70.02 -8.60
C MET A 911 -5.46 70.28 -8.44
N LEU A 912 -4.67 69.26 -8.06
CA LEU A 912 -3.21 69.35 -7.98
C LEU A 912 -2.60 69.68 -9.34
N SER A 913 -3.08 69.04 -10.42
CA SER A 913 -2.65 69.35 -11.80
C SER A 913 -3.05 70.76 -12.26
N GLU A 914 -4.20 71.29 -11.81
CA GLU A 914 -4.59 72.68 -12.05
C GLU A 914 -3.70 73.67 -11.28
N LEU A 915 -3.30 73.34 -10.04
CA LEU A 915 -2.34 74.10 -9.25
C LEU A 915 -0.92 74.05 -9.84
N ASP A 916 -0.46 72.88 -10.32
CA ASP A 916 0.81 72.72 -11.05
C ASP A 916 0.85 73.60 -12.32
N LYS A 917 -0.25 73.65 -13.10
CA LYS A 917 -0.36 74.55 -14.27
C LYS A 917 -0.32 76.02 -13.85
N THR A 918 -1.02 76.37 -12.77
CA THR A 918 -1.08 77.74 -12.27
C THR A 918 0.30 78.22 -11.78
N GLU A 919 1.03 77.37 -11.05
CA GLU A 919 2.43 77.63 -10.65
C GLU A 919 3.36 77.73 -11.88
N ALA A 920 3.19 76.89 -12.89
CA ALA A 920 3.96 77.00 -14.13
C ALA A 920 3.70 78.33 -14.86
N MET A 921 2.49 78.90 -14.80
CA MET A 921 2.21 80.25 -15.32
C MET A 921 2.83 81.38 -14.48
N MET A 922 3.18 81.12 -13.21
CA MET A 922 3.95 82.05 -12.36
C MET A 922 5.46 81.96 -12.60
N PHE A 923 5.95 80.94 -13.30
CA PHE A 923 7.39 80.70 -13.45
C PHE A 923 8.08 81.88 -14.16
N GLY A 924 9.08 82.46 -13.51
CA GLY A 924 9.84 83.61 -14.03
C GLY A 924 9.14 84.98 -13.93
N LYS A 925 7.88 85.06 -13.48
CA LYS A 925 7.12 86.31 -13.32
C LYS A 925 6.65 86.51 -11.87
N LYS A 926 6.69 87.74 -11.35
CA LYS A 926 6.17 88.06 -10.01
C LYS A 926 4.64 88.19 -10.06
N MET A 927 3.93 87.07 -9.93
CA MET A 927 2.47 86.98 -9.93
C MET A 927 1.89 86.78 -8.53
N PRO A 928 0.68 87.27 -8.25
CA PRO A 928 -0.01 87.05 -6.98
C PRO A 928 -0.58 85.63 -6.84
N GLY A 929 -0.86 85.22 -5.60
CA GLY A 929 -1.47 83.90 -5.29
C GLY A 929 -0.49 82.73 -5.17
N LYS A 930 0.83 82.96 -5.31
CA LYS A 930 1.85 81.91 -5.20
C LYS A 930 1.78 81.14 -3.86
N VAL A 931 1.68 81.86 -2.74
CA VAL A 931 1.63 81.28 -1.39
C VAL A 931 0.39 80.39 -1.22
N THR A 932 -0.77 80.84 -1.72
CA THR A 932 -2.03 80.07 -1.73
C THR A 932 -1.89 78.78 -2.54
N THR A 933 -1.28 78.84 -3.73
CA THR A 933 -1.01 77.67 -4.57
C THR A 933 -0.05 76.67 -3.89
N GLU A 934 1.04 77.15 -3.28
CA GLU A 934 1.98 76.30 -2.53
C GLU A 934 1.32 75.64 -1.31
N SER A 935 0.48 76.38 -0.57
CA SER A 935 -0.29 75.89 0.58
C SER A 935 -1.29 74.80 0.17
N GLY A 936 -2.12 75.07 -0.85
CA GLY A 936 -3.10 74.11 -1.36
C GLY A 936 -2.46 72.82 -1.86
N LYS A 937 -1.32 72.90 -2.57
CA LYS A 937 -0.57 71.71 -3.00
C LYS A 937 -0.02 70.91 -1.82
N LYS A 938 0.32 71.57 -0.70
CA LYS A 938 0.77 70.88 0.53
C LYS A 938 -0.39 70.13 1.19
N LEU A 939 -1.53 70.79 1.38
CA LEU A 939 -2.76 70.21 1.97
C LEU A 939 -3.36 69.09 1.12
N LEU A 940 -3.33 69.21 -0.21
CA LEU A 940 -3.78 68.12 -1.08
C LEU A 940 -2.80 66.94 -1.03
N ARG A 941 -1.48 67.18 -0.95
CA ARG A 941 -0.48 66.09 -0.88
C ARG A 941 -0.49 65.34 0.45
N SER A 942 -0.71 66.01 1.59
CA SER A 942 -0.84 65.34 2.91
C SER A 942 -1.98 64.32 2.91
N VAL A 943 -3.10 64.66 2.28
CA VAL A 943 -4.27 63.78 2.17
C VAL A 943 -4.11 62.70 1.09
N LEU A 944 -3.68 63.07 -0.13
CA LEU A 944 -3.66 62.15 -1.28
C LEU A 944 -2.67 60.98 -1.11
N GLN A 945 -1.59 61.16 -0.35
CA GLN A 945 -0.59 60.13 -0.09
C GLN A 945 -1.05 59.03 0.89
N ILE A 946 -2.16 59.22 1.60
CA ILE A 946 -2.66 58.24 2.56
C ILE A 946 -3.34 57.10 1.81
N GLU A 947 -2.88 55.86 2.03
CA GLU A 947 -3.43 54.65 1.39
C GLU A 947 -4.56 53.98 2.17
N TYR A 948 -4.67 54.24 3.48
CA TYR A 948 -5.66 53.58 4.35
C TYR A 948 -6.89 54.47 4.55
N PRO A 949 -8.12 53.96 4.26
CA PRO A 949 -9.35 54.75 4.37
C PRO A 949 -9.53 55.42 5.72
N THR A 950 -9.43 54.69 6.84
CA THR A 950 -9.66 55.26 8.19
C THR A 950 -8.71 56.42 8.49
N GLU A 951 -7.44 56.33 8.08
CA GLU A 951 -6.47 57.41 8.23
C GLU A 951 -6.79 58.59 7.31
N PHE A 952 -7.21 58.34 6.07
CA PHE A 952 -7.65 59.36 5.11
C PHE A 952 -8.86 60.14 5.65
N PHE A 953 -9.91 59.45 6.10
CA PHE A 953 -11.11 60.06 6.68
C PHE A 953 -10.77 60.86 7.97
N ARG A 954 -9.83 60.38 8.78
CA ARG A 954 -9.33 61.11 9.95
C ARG A 954 -8.55 62.37 9.55
N GLN A 955 -7.67 62.28 8.55
CA GLN A 955 -6.85 63.41 8.12
C GLN A 955 -7.70 64.50 7.45
N VAL A 956 -8.64 64.13 6.57
CA VAL A 956 -9.56 65.10 5.96
C VAL A 956 -10.47 65.75 7.00
N HIS A 957 -10.85 65.03 8.06
CA HIS A 957 -11.59 65.64 9.17
C HIS A 957 -10.72 66.59 10.01
N ALA A 958 -9.45 66.28 10.23
CA ALA A 958 -8.51 67.13 10.98
C ALA A 958 -8.04 68.36 10.19
N GLU A 959 -7.83 68.24 8.88
CA GLU A 959 -7.46 69.34 7.97
C GLU A 959 -8.69 70.01 7.32
N ARG A 960 -9.92 69.65 7.74
CA ARG A 960 -11.20 70.14 7.17
C ARG A 960 -11.21 71.65 6.98
N ASP A 961 -11.00 72.38 8.07
CA ASP A 961 -11.16 73.83 8.08
C ASP A 961 -10.07 74.48 7.21
N ALA A 962 -8.82 73.99 7.26
CA ALA A 962 -7.72 74.46 6.41
C ALA A 962 -7.94 74.16 4.91
N LEU A 963 -8.63 73.06 4.56
CA LEU A 963 -9.00 72.73 3.19
C LEU A 963 -10.16 73.62 2.68
N LEU A 964 -11.08 74.02 3.55
CA LEU A 964 -12.15 74.98 3.25
C LEU A 964 -11.60 76.40 3.09
N ASP A 965 -10.77 76.86 4.04
CA ASP A 965 -10.05 78.15 3.98
C ASP A 965 -9.25 78.26 2.66
N PHE A 966 -8.55 77.19 2.27
CA PHE A 966 -7.84 77.14 0.98
C PHE A 966 -8.79 77.32 -0.23
N ALA A 967 -10.00 76.76 -0.20
CA ALA A 967 -10.93 76.94 -1.32
C ALA A 967 -11.43 78.38 -1.44
N GLU A 968 -11.70 79.05 -0.30
CA GLU A 968 -12.05 80.47 -0.27
C GLU A 968 -10.88 81.35 -0.76
N ASP A 969 -9.66 81.11 -0.27
CA ASP A 969 -8.45 81.85 -0.67
C ASP A 969 -8.06 81.60 -2.14
N TYR A 970 -8.32 80.41 -2.69
CA TYR A 970 -7.95 80.06 -4.06
C TYR A 970 -8.92 80.57 -5.13
N GLU A 971 -10.20 80.78 -4.81
CA GLU A 971 -11.18 81.21 -5.81
C GLU A 971 -10.81 82.59 -6.45
N PRO A 972 -10.31 83.62 -5.73
CA PRO A 972 -9.74 84.83 -6.34
C PRO A 972 -8.51 84.56 -7.22
N VAL A 973 -7.63 83.63 -6.82
CA VAL A 973 -6.43 83.25 -7.59
C VAL A 973 -6.85 82.62 -8.92
N LYS A 974 -7.77 81.66 -8.88
CA LYS A 974 -8.32 80.95 -10.03
C LYS A 974 -9.07 81.90 -10.96
N ALA A 975 -9.88 82.82 -10.43
CA ALA A 975 -10.54 83.87 -11.20
C ALA A 975 -9.54 84.81 -11.90
N PHE A 976 -8.43 85.17 -11.23
CA PHE A 976 -7.35 85.96 -11.82
C PHE A 976 -6.70 85.26 -13.02
N PHE A 977 -6.33 83.98 -12.90
CA PHE A 977 -5.69 83.23 -13.99
C PHE A 977 -6.64 82.86 -15.13
N ALA A 978 -7.94 82.76 -14.88
CA ALA A 978 -8.96 82.47 -15.89
C ALA A 978 -9.52 83.72 -16.61
N GLY A 979 -9.42 84.91 -16.00
CA GLY A 979 -10.01 86.15 -16.50
C GLY A 979 -9.02 87.18 -17.05
N GLU A 980 -9.56 88.33 -17.49
CA GLU A 980 -8.77 89.43 -18.07
C GLU A 980 -7.80 90.10 -17.07
N GLN A 981 -8.01 89.91 -15.77
CA GLN A 981 -7.14 90.48 -14.71
C GLN A 981 -5.66 90.09 -14.89
N LYS A 982 -5.38 88.84 -15.32
CA LYS A 982 -4.03 88.40 -15.65
C LYS A 982 -3.40 89.26 -16.75
N ALA A 983 -4.11 89.51 -17.85
CA ALA A 983 -3.59 90.30 -18.96
C ALA A 983 -3.34 91.77 -18.57
N ILE A 984 -4.20 92.34 -17.72
CA ILE A 984 -4.01 93.69 -17.16
C ILE A 984 -2.75 93.75 -16.27
N PHE A 985 -2.55 92.76 -15.41
CA PHE A 985 -1.39 92.68 -14.51
C PHE A 985 -0.08 92.40 -15.27
N GLU A 986 -0.11 91.53 -16.29
CA GLU A 986 1.01 91.29 -17.20
C GLU A 986 1.39 92.56 -17.98
N ARG A 987 0.42 93.29 -18.54
CA ARG A 987 0.67 94.58 -19.20
C ARG A 987 1.30 95.60 -18.25
N ALA A 988 0.87 95.64 -16.99
CA ALA A 988 1.49 96.51 -15.98
C ALA A 988 2.94 96.09 -15.68
N LEU A 989 3.22 94.79 -15.53
CA LEU A 989 4.59 94.27 -15.35
C LEU A 989 5.49 94.60 -16.55
N ASP A 990 5.01 94.44 -17.78
CA ASP A 990 5.76 94.73 -19.00
C ASP A 990 6.09 96.23 -19.14
N LEU A 991 5.14 97.12 -18.84
CA LEU A 991 5.39 98.57 -18.81
C LEU A 991 6.42 98.95 -17.73
N MET A 992 6.35 98.32 -16.54
CA MET A 992 7.36 98.51 -15.49
C MET A 992 8.75 97.99 -15.90
N ARG A 993 8.84 96.91 -16.69
CA ARG A 993 10.11 96.45 -17.26
C ARG A 993 10.69 97.46 -18.26
N ILE A 994 9.88 97.96 -19.19
CA ILE A 994 10.29 98.98 -20.17
C ILE A 994 10.81 100.25 -19.45
N TYR A 995 10.12 100.66 -18.38
CA TYR A 995 10.60 101.74 -17.50
C TYR A 995 11.93 101.37 -16.83
N GLU A 996 12.06 100.18 -16.23
CA GLU A 996 13.27 99.79 -15.48
C GLU A 996 14.53 99.72 -16.37
N GLU A 997 14.38 99.33 -17.64
CA GLU A 997 15.42 99.37 -18.68
C GLU A 997 15.77 100.79 -19.14
N SER A 998 14.83 101.73 -19.04
CA SER A 998 14.95 103.11 -19.54
C SER A 998 15.19 104.17 -18.46
N LYS A 999 15.03 103.83 -17.18
CA LYS A 999 14.97 104.77 -16.03
C LYS A 999 16.17 105.71 -15.91
N THR A 1000 17.35 105.28 -16.34
CA THR A 1000 18.59 106.08 -16.31
C THR A 1000 18.58 107.25 -17.29
N PHE A 1001 17.65 107.25 -18.25
CA PHE A 1001 17.50 108.28 -19.27
C PHE A 1001 16.24 109.13 -19.09
N ILE A 1002 15.35 108.78 -18.15
CA ILE A 1002 14.04 109.42 -17.96
C ILE A 1002 14.11 110.29 -16.70
N VAL A 1003 13.84 111.59 -16.86
CA VAL A 1003 13.74 112.56 -15.76
C VAL A 1003 12.40 113.27 -15.92
N ASN A 1004 11.32 112.68 -15.40
CA ASN A 1004 9.94 113.20 -15.53
C ASN A 1004 9.06 112.72 -14.37
N ASP A 1005 8.76 113.65 -13.45
CA ASP A 1005 8.01 113.41 -12.21
C ASP A 1005 6.66 112.70 -12.40
N LYS A 1006 5.94 112.98 -13.51
CA LYS A 1006 4.63 112.37 -13.78
C LYS A 1006 4.73 110.88 -14.12
N VAL A 1007 5.79 110.50 -14.81
CA VAL A 1007 6.10 109.10 -15.11
C VAL A 1007 6.44 108.37 -13.82
N GLU A 1008 7.19 109.00 -12.91
CA GLU A 1008 7.55 108.42 -11.60
C GLU A 1008 6.34 108.27 -10.66
N GLU A 1009 5.39 109.21 -10.66
CA GLU A 1009 4.13 109.11 -9.91
C GLU A 1009 3.31 107.89 -10.40
N CYS A 1010 3.12 107.75 -11.71
CA CYS A 1010 2.39 106.61 -12.29
C CYS A 1010 3.09 105.27 -11.98
N VAL A 1011 4.42 105.21 -12.11
CA VAL A 1011 5.24 104.05 -11.73
C VAL A 1011 5.05 103.69 -10.25
N THR A 1012 4.96 104.68 -9.37
CA THR A 1012 4.77 104.46 -7.92
C THR A 1012 3.38 103.89 -7.62
N ALA A 1013 2.33 104.43 -8.25
CA ALA A 1013 0.96 103.92 -8.13
C ALA A 1013 0.83 102.46 -8.63
N ILE A 1014 1.41 102.16 -9.80
CA ILE A 1014 1.43 100.79 -10.37
C ILE A 1014 2.19 99.83 -9.45
N ARG A 1015 3.41 100.20 -9.01
CA ARG A 1015 4.24 99.38 -8.10
C ARG A 1015 3.56 99.10 -6.76
N ARG A 1016 2.66 99.98 -6.27
CA ARG A 1016 1.89 99.74 -5.03
C ARG A 1016 0.92 98.56 -5.19
N VAL A 1017 0.28 98.42 -6.34
CA VAL A 1017 -0.63 97.29 -6.64
C VAL A 1017 0.17 96.02 -6.91
N LEU A 1018 1.23 96.10 -7.74
CA LEU A 1018 2.07 94.95 -8.10
C LEU A 1018 2.85 94.31 -6.92
N LYS A 1019 2.91 94.97 -5.75
CA LYS A 1019 3.57 94.49 -4.53
C LYS A 1019 2.64 93.87 -3.48
N LYS A 1020 1.32 93.92 -3.65
CA LYS A 1020 0.39 93.25 -2.73
C LYS A 1020 0.33 91.74 -3.05
N ASP A 1021 0.29 90.91 -2.02
CA ASP A 1021 0.19 89.45 -2.18
C ASP A 1021 -1.18 89.02 -2.76
N ALA A 1022 -2.24 89.76 -2.42
CA ALA A 1022 -3.60 89.60 -2.95
C ALA A 1022 -4.13 90.94 -3.55
N PRO A 1023 -3.73 91.30 -4.78
CA PRO A 1023 -4.07 92.58 -5.42
C PRO A 1023 -5.44 92.57 -6.14
N TYR A 1024 -6.21 91.49 -6.06
CA TYR A 1024 -7.37 91.20 -6.93
C TYR A 1024 -8.44 92.30 -6.99
N ALA A 1025 -8.67 92.99 -5.87
CA ALA A 1025 -9.59 94.13 -5.79
C ALA A 1025 -9.01 95.45 -6.33
N ASP A 1026 -7.69 95.61 -6.38
CA ASP A 1026 -7.00 96.81 -6.87
C ASP A 1026 -6.63 96.71 -8.36
N ILE A 1027 -6.55 95.51 -8.95
CA ILE A 1027 -6.25 95.30 -10.37
C ILE A 1027 -7.12 96.14 -11.32
N PRO A 1028 -8.44 96.33 -11.08
CA PRO A 1028 -9.26 97.22 -11.91
C PRO A 1028 -8.80 98.69 -11.96
N GLN A 1029 -7.91 99.14 -11.07
CA GLN A 1029 -7.31 100.49 -11.11
C GLN A 1029 -6.10 100.55 -12.05
N LEU A 1030 -5.43 99.43 -12.35
CA LEU A 1030 -4.23 99.40 -13.19
C LEU A 1030 -4.43 99.92 -14.63
N PRO A 1031 -5.57 99.70 -15.33
CA PRO A 1031 -5.79 100.26 -16.67
C PRO A 1031 -5.68 101.77 -16.73
N GLU A 1032 -6.17 102.50 -15.72
CA GLU A 1032 -6.04 103.96 -15.67
C GLU A 1032 -4.57 104.38 -15.52
N TRP A 1033 -3.85 103.84 -14.53
CA TRP A 1033 -2.46 104.20 -14.28
C TRP A 1033 -1.52 103.77 -15.43
N THR A 1034 -1.76 102.61 -16.04
CA THR A 1034 -0.98 102.15 -17.19
C THR A 1034 -1.24 102.96 -18.46
N ASN A 1035 -2.46 103.45 -18.69
CA ASN A 1035 -2.74 104.37 -19.79
C ASN A 1035 -2.07 105.74 -19.57
N ARG A 1036 -2.17 106.33 -18.36
CA ARG A 1036 -1.44 107.57 -18.02
C ARG A 1036 0.08 107.41 -18.20
N PHE A 1037 0.64 106.29 -17.73
CA PHE A 1037 2.04 105.95 -17.96
C PHE A 1037 2.38 105.90 -19.46
N VAL A 1038 1.58 105.22 -20.29
CA VAL A 1038 1.81 105.13 -21.75
C VAL A 1038 1.76 106.50 -22.42
N GLU A 1039 0.84 107.39 -22.01
CA GLU A 1039 0.78 108.75 -22.55
C GLU A 1039 1.99 109.61 -22.18
N ASP A 1040 2.37 109.65 -20.90
CA ASP A 1040 3.48 110.50 -20.45
C ASP A 1040 4.86 109.94 -20.81
N TYR A 1041 5.04 108.62 -20.77
CA TYR A 1041 6.23 107.96 -21.32
C TYR A 1041 6.32 108.11 -22.85
N GLY A 1042 5.18 108.06 -23.55
CA GLY A 1042 5.11 108.25 -25.01
C GLY A 1042 5.60 109.63 -25.45
N LYS A 1043 5.29 110.69 -24.69
CA LYS A 1043 5.81 112.05 -24.92
C LYS A 1043 7.34 112.08 -24.79
N VAL A 1044 7.89 111.54 -23.70
CA VAL A 1044 9.34 111.44 -23.47
C VAL A 1044 10.04 110.68 -24.61
N LEU A 1045 9.40 109.64 -25.14
CA LEU A 1045 9.95 108.88 -26.26
C LEU A 1045 9.93 109.69 -27.57
N GLN A 1046 8.85 110.41 -27.87
CA GLN A 1046 8.76 111.29 -29.05
C GLN A 1046 9.83 112.40 -29.01
N ASP A 1047 10.04 113.03 -27.85
CA ASP A 1047 11.05 114.08 -27.66
C ASP A 1047 12.48 113.56 -27.99
N MET A 1048 12.78 112.30 -27.64
CA MET A 1048 14.08 111.67 -27.96
C MET A 1048 14.18 111.09 -29.38
N GLN A 1049 13.05 110.77 -30.01
CA GLN A 1049 12.99 110.16 -31.34
C GLN A 1049 13.36 111.14 -32.46
N GLY A 1050 12.97 112.41 -32.33
CA GLY A 1050 13.23 113.46 -33.33
C GLY A 1050 14.69 113.56 -33.76
N PRO A 1051 15.65 113.76 -32.83
CA PRO A 1051 17.08 113.85 -33.14
C PRO A 1051 17.67 112.60 -33.82
N ILE A 1052 17.09 111.42 -33.60
CA ILE A 1052 17.60 110.14 -34.14
C ILE A 1052 17.08 109.91 -35.56
N LEU A 1053 15.82 110.29 -35.85
CA LEU A 1053 15.30 110.29 -37.22
C LEU A 1053 16.06 111.25 -38.14
N ALA A 1054 16.52 112.40 -37.63
CA ALA A 1054 17.39 113.31 -38.38
C ALA A 1054 18.72 112.62 -38.78
N ALA A 1055 19.41 112.00 -37.82
CA ALA A 1055 20.66 111.29 -38.08
C ALA A 1055 20.52 110.13 -39.08
N ILE A 1056 19.36 109.46 -39.11
CA ILE A 1056 19.05 108.42 -40.12
C ILE A 1056 19.01 109.00 -41.52
N GLU A 1057 18.36 110.16 -41.71
CA GLU A 1057 18.26 110.78 -43.04
C GLU A 1057 19.60 111.39 -43.50
N ASP A 1058 20.38 111.97 -42.59
CA ASP A 1058 21.74 112.44 -42.89
C ASP A 1058 22.64 111.27 -43.36
N ALA A 1059 22.56 110.13 -42.66
CA ALA A 1059 23.30 108.91 -43.03
C ALA A 1059 22.80 108.31 -44.35
N ARG A 1060 21.48 108.31 -44.62
CA ARG A 1060 20.91 107.86 -45.89
C ARG A 1060 21.43 108.71 -47.03
N LYS A 1061 21.31 110.04 -46.91
CA LYS A 1061 21.74 110.99 -47.93
C LYS A 1061 23.20 110.77 -48.33
N ARG A 1062 24.10 110.63 -47.33
CA ARG A 1062 25.54 110.38 -47.56
C ARG A 1062 25.83 109.09 -48.35
N VAL A 1063 25.04 108.02 -48.16
CA VAL A 1063 25.22 106.76 -48.92
C VAL A 1063 24.72 106.90 -50.36
N PHE A 1064 23.59 107.58 -50.58
CA PHE A 1064 23.03 107.79 -51.92
C PHE A 1064 23.88 108.74 -52.77
N GLU A 1065 24.46 109.79 -52.17
CA GLU A 1065 25.49 110.64 -52.80
C GLU A 1065 26.67 109.84 -53.39
N VAL A 1066 26.96 108.62 -52.90
CA VAL A 1066 28.02 107.74 -53.43
C VAL A 1066 27.48 106.64 -54.35
N LEU A 1067 26.20 106.26 -54.21
CA LEU A 1067 25.55 105.24 -55.03
C LEU A 1067 25.13 105.78 -56.40
N ASP A 1068 24.60 107.00 -56.47
CA ASP A 1068 24.01 107.56 -57.69
C ASP A 1068 25.05 107.75 -58.82
N ASP A 1069 26.34 107.91 -58.46
CA ASP A 1069 27.49 107.94 -59.38
C ASP A 1069 27.91 106.53 -59.90
N LYS A 1070 27.21 105.45 -59.55
CA LYS A 1070 27.58 104.06 -59.90
C LYS A 1070 26.78 103.49 -61.07
N PRO A 1071 27.39 102.65 -61.94
CA PRO A 1071 26.70 102.04 -63.08
C PRO A 1071 25.64 100.97 -62.70
N TYR A 1072 25.52 100.63 -61.42
CA TYR A 1072 24.52 99.71 -60.86
C TYR A 1072 23.57 100.42 -59.86
N ALA A 1073 23.53 101.76 -59.86
CA ALA A 1073 22.70 102.55 -58.97
C ALA A 1073 21.23 102.09 -59.01
N ASP A 1074 20.65 101.96 -60.20
CA ASP A 1074 19.26 101.53 -60.41
C ASP A 1074 18.94 100.14 -59.83
N GLU A 1075 19.91 99.21 -59.86
CA GLU A 1075 19.74 97.85 -59.34
C GLU A 1075 19.86 97.78 -57.81
N TRP A 1076 20.64 98.68 -57.21
CA TRP A 1076 20.99 98.65 -55.77
C TRP A 1076 20.21 99.69 -54.94
N SER A 1077 19.66 100.72 -55.56
CA SER A 1077 18.90 101.81 -54.92
C SER A 1077 17.77 101.25 -54.05
N ASP A 1078 16.88 100.43 -54.59
CA ASP A 1078 15.79 99.76 -53.86
C ASP A 1078 16.26 98.99 -52.61
N ARG A 1079 17.44 98.33 -52.70
CA ARG A 1079 18.01 97.56 -51.59
C ARG A 1079 18.54 98.47 -50.49
N PHE A 1080 19.10 99.62 -50.83
CA PHE A 1080 19.63 100.59 -49.88
C PHE A 1080 18.53 101.46 -49.28
N VAL A 1081 17.50 101.82 -50.05
CA VAL A 1081 16.25 102.43 -49.55
C VAL A 1081 15.66 101.52 -48.49
N LYS A 1082 15.42 100.23 -48.80
CA LYS A 1082 14.89 99.25 -47.85
C LYS A 1082 15.69 99.16 -46.56
N ARG A 1083 17.03 99.18 -46.60
CA ARG A 1083 17.87 99.12 -45.38
C ARG A 1083 17.78 100.39 -44.52
N PHE A 1084 17.66 101.57 -45.13
CA PHE A 1084 17.43 102.80 -44.36
C PHE A 1084 15.96 102.93 -43.91
N GLU A 1085 15.01 102.39 -44.66
CA GLU A 1085 13.62 102.24 -44.22
C GLU A 1085 13.51 101.25 -43.04
N GLU A 1086 14.23 100.13 -43.04
CA GLU A 1086 14.30 99.18 -41.93
C GLU A 1086 14.76 99.85 -40.63
N ILE A 1087 15.86 100.62 -40.68
CA ILE A 1087 16.39 101.30 -39.49
C ILE A 1087 15.53 102.51 -39.07
N ARG A 1088 14.93 103.22 -40.04
CA ARG A 1088 13.92 104.26 -39.78
C ARG A 1088 12.67 103.69 -39.14
N HIS A 1089 12.19 102.55 -39.63
CA HIS A 1089 11.04 101.83 -39.09
C HIS A 1089 11.33 101.33 -37.68
N LYS A 1090 12.55 100.82 -37.43
CA LYS A 1090 13.02 100.44 -36.09
C LYS A 1090 13.04 101.64 -35.13
N ALA A 1091 13.51 102.81 -35.56
CA ALA A 1091 13.46 104.03 -34.76
C ALA A 1091 12.02 104.54 -34.54
N SER A 1092 11.17 104.51 -35.57
CA SER A 1092 9.83 105.09 -35.51
C SER A 1092 8.79 104.23 -34.79
N HIS A 1093 9.04 102.93 -34.65
CA HIS A 1093 8.20 101.99 -33.90
C HIS A 1093 8.89 101.52 -32.60
N CYS A 1094 9.99 102.16 -32.20
CA CYS A 1094 10.64 101.87 -30.93
C CYS A 1094 9.76 102.34 -29.76
N ASN A 1095 9.54 101.49 -28.77
CA ASN A 1095 8.80 101.81 -27.54
C ASN A 1095 9.71 101.85 -26.29
N ASN A 1096 11.03 101.78 -26.47
CA ASN A 1096 12.02 101.67 -25.39
C ASN A 1096 13.13 102.72 -25.60
N VAL A 1097 13.31 103.61 -24.62
CA VAL A 1097 14.25 104.74 -24.74
C VAL A 1097 15.70 104.26 -24.85
N ALA A 1098 16.08 103.20 -24.12
CA ALA A 1098 17.43 102.65 -24.19
C ALA A 1098 17.73 102.00 -25.55
N VAL A 1099 16.75 101.28 -26.14
CA VAL A 1099 16.87 100.72 -27.49
C VAL A 1099 16.95 101.83 -28.54
N LEU A 1100 16.16 102.89 -28.39
CA LEU A 1100 16.17 104.05 -29.29
C LEU A 1100 17.55 104.73 -29.31
N GLN A 1101 18.19 104.91 -28.15
CA GLN A 1101 19.58 105.41 -28.07
C GLN A 1101 20.59 104.49 -28.78
N ASN A 1102 20.39 103.17 -28.76
CA ASN A 1102 21.26 102.23 -29.49
C ASN A 1102 21.08 102.33 -31.02
N VAL A 1103 19.87 102.61 -31.52
CA VAL A 1103 19.64 102.82 -32.97
C VAL A 1103 20.53 103.94 -33.52
N LYS A 1104 20.78 104.99 -32.74
CA LYS A 1104 21.73 106.07 -33.11
C LYS A 1104 23.13 105.54 -33.48
N VAL A 1105 23.59 104.49 -32.81
CA VAL A 1105 24.91 103.85 -33.06
C VAL A 1105 24.84 102.90 -34.27
N GLU A 1106 23.73 102.17 -34.42
CA GLU A 1106 23.52 101.27 -35.56
C GLU A 1106 23.49 102.00 -36.91
N VAL A 1107 22.98 103.23 -36.93
CA VAL A 1107 22.89 104.10 -38.13
C VAL A 1107 24.27 104.46 -38.66
N ASP A 1108 25.19 104.87 -37.79
CA ASP A 1108 26.59 105.12 -38.14
C ASP A 1108 27.26 103.87 -38.73
N ALA A 1109 27.02 102.71 -38.12
CA ALA A 1109 27.57 101.43 -38.58
C ALA A 1109 26.99 100.97 -39.93
N LEU A 1110 25.69 101.21 -40.17
CA LEU A 1110 25.03 100.89 -41.43
C LEU A 1110 25.60 101.75 -42.57
N LYS A 1111 25.77 103.06 -42.35
CA LYS A 1111 26.41 104.00 -43.30
C LYS A 1111 27.74 103.45 -43.82
N VAL A 1112 28.65 103.11 -42.90
CA VAL A 1112 29.98 102.58 -43.21
C VAL A 1112 29.93 101.21 -43.91
N ARG A 1113 28.96 100.35 -43.55
CA ARG A 1113 28.81 99.03 -44.19
C ARG A 1113 28.39 99.14 -45.65
N LEU A 1114 27.44 100.02 -45.99
CA LEU A 1114 26.92 100.16 -47.35
C LEU A 1114 27.97 100.71 -48.32
N LEU A 1115 28.75 101.70 -47.88
CA LEU A 1115 29.90 102.21 -48.63
C LEU A 1115 30.90 101.08 -48.96
N ASN A 1116 31.23 100.25 -47.96
CA ASN A 1116 32.11 99.08 -48.14
C ASN A 1116 31.49 97.94 -48.99
N GLU A 1117 30.17 97.80 -49.06
CA GLU A 1117 29.53 96.82 -49.97
C GLU A 1117 29.61 97.27 -51.44
N MET A 1118 29.42 98.57 -51.72
CA MET A 1118 29.56 99.12 -53.08
C MET A 1118 30.99 98.95 -53.60
N ASP A 1119 31.99 99.29 -52.78
CA ASP A 1119 33.39 99.17 -53.18
C ASP A 1119 33.81 97.72 -53.49
N LYS A 1120 33.27 96.72 -52.77
CA LYS A 1120 33.47 95.30 -53.11
C LYS A 1120 32.76 94.86 -54.39
N ASN A 1121 31.65 95.51 -54.76
CA ASN A 1121 30.98 95.23 -56.02
C ASN A 1121 31.70 95.88 -57.21
N ASP A 1122 32.26 97.08 -57.03
CA ASP A 1122 33.19 97.69 -57.99
C ASP A 1122 34.36 96.70 -58.30
N GLU A 1123 34.95 96.10 -57.26
CA GLU A 1123 35.99 95.05 -57.41
C GLU A 1123 35.47 93.83 -58.20
N LEU A 1124 34.29 93.30 -57.85
CA LEU A 1124 33.72 92.11 -58.50
C LEU A 1124 33.31 92.33 -59.97
N ILE A 1125 32.76 93.50 -60.30
CA ILE A 1125 32.43 93.88 -61.69
C ILE A 1125 33.71 94.01 -62.52
N ALA A 1126 34.78 94.56 -61.93
CA ALA A 1126 36.09 94.60 -62.59
C ALA A 1126 36.65 93.17 -62.82
N VAL A 1127 36.51 92.24 -61.88
CA VAL A 1127 36.88 90.82 -62.10
C VAL A 1127 35.99 90.14 -63.15
N ARG A 1128 34.67 90.36 -63.15
CA ARG A 1128 33.75 89.74 -64.13
C ARG A 1128 34.01 90.19 -65.56
N LYS A 1129 34.31 91.48 -65.80
CA LYS A 1129 34.70 91.97 -67.13
C LYS A 1129 35.95 91.28 -67.67
N VAL A 1130 36.89 90.90 -66.80
CA VAL A 1130 38.08 90.11 -67.17
C VAL A 1130 37.72 88.64 -67.45
N ALA A 1131 36.72 88.08 -66.76
CA ALA A 1131 36.28 86.70 -66.95
C ALA A 1131 35.40 86.50 -68.20
N GLU A 1132 34.48 87.42 -68.53
CA GLU A 1132 33.64 87.31 -69.74
C GLU A 1132 34.48 87.37 -71.02
N GLN A 1133 35.57 88.15 -71.03
CA GLN A 1133 36.57 88.16 -72.10
C GLN A 1133 37.23 86.78 -72.32
N SER A 1134 37.26 85.90 -71.31
CA SER A 1134 37.78 84.53 -71.44
C SER A 1134 36.73 83.48 -71.85
N ALA A 1135 35.43 83.81 -71.83
CA ALA A 1135 34.36 82.84 -72.08
C ALA A 1135 33.95 82.68 -73.57
N GLN A 1136 34.27 83.65 -74.43
CA GLN A 1136 34.01 83.53 -75.88
C GLN A 1136 34.93 82.51 -76.60
N TYR A 1137 35.97 82.01 -75.91
CA TYR A 1137 36.97 81.09 -76.47
C TYR A 1137 36.58 79.60 -76.47
N ALA A 1138 35.31 79.25 -76.23
CA ALA A 1138 34.89 77.87 -75.92
C ALA A 1138 33.91 77.19 -76.92
N ASN A 1139 33.67 77.74 -78.12
CA ASN A 1139 32.78 77.09 -79.10
C ASN A 1139 33.25 77.27 -80.56
N ASN A 1140 34.17 76.41 -80.98
CA ASN A 1140 34.25 75.77 -82.30
C ASN A 1140 35.04 74.46 -82.14
N ASP A 1141 34.83 73.48 -83.02
CA ASP A 1141 35.16 72.05 -82.80
C ASP A 1141 36.59 71.71 -82.32
N ASN A 1142 36.65 71.02 -81.17
CA ASN A 1142 37.75 70.16 -80.66
C ASN A 1142 39.13 70.82 -80.30
N PRO A 1143 39.92 70.22 -79.38
CA PRO A 1143 40.58 71.03 -78.34
C PRO A 1143 42.13 71.14 -78.36
N SER A 1144 42.67 72.32 -77.98
CA SER A 1144 43.84 72.51 -77.06
C SER A 1144 44.22 73.99 -76.76
N GLU A 1145 44.44 74.34 -75.46
CA GLU A 1145 45.31 75.41 -74.86
C GLU A 1145 45.05 76.95 -75.07
N THR A 1146 45.50 77.94 -74.24
CA THR A 1146 45.39 78.19 -72.76
C THR A 1146 45.76 79.65 -72.30
N ALA A 1147 45.23 80.09 -71.13
CA ALA A 1147 45.80 81.07 -70.14
C ALA A 1147 45.74 82.65 -70.40
N PRO A 1148 46.19 83.56 -69.47
CA PRO A 1148 45.31 84.32 -68.53
C PRO A 1148 45.55 85.87 -68.40
N GLN A 1149 44.65 86.67 -67.78
CA GLN A 1149 44.80 88.16 -67.61
C GLN A 1149 44.17 88.76 -66.28
N PRO A 1150 44.43 90.04 -65.87
CA PRO A 1150 44.80 90.41 -64.47
C PRO A 1150 43.72 90.96 -63.49
N LYS A 1151 44.14 91.19 -62.23
CA LYS A 1151 43.30 91.48 -61.03
C LYS A 1151 43.16 92.99 -60.68
N PRO A 1152 42.00 93.46 -60.18
CA PRO A 1152 41.75 94.85 -59.76
C PRO A 1152 42.23 95.22 -58.33
N LYS A 1153 42.36 96.55 -58.08
CA LYS A 1153 42.77 97.17 -56.79
C LYS A 1153 41.60 97.30 -55.80
N LYS A 1154 41.91 97.38 -54.50
CA LYS A 1154 40.90 97.39 -53.42
C LYS A 1154 40.65 98.77 -52.81
N LYS A 1155 39.47 98.94 -52.20
CA LYS A 1155 39.11 100.13 -51.40
C LYS A 1155 38.62 99.74 -50.00
N LYS A 1156 38.79 100.64 -49.02
CA LYS A 1156 38.51 100.39 -47.60
C LYS A 1156 38.00 101.68 -46.92
N ASN A 1157 36.74 101.70 -46.48
CA ASN A 1157 36.16 102.82 -45.74
C ASN A 1157 36.24 102.56 -44.23
N ILE A 1158 36.81 103.48 -43.46
CA ILE A 1158 37.07 103.38 -42.02
C ILE A 1158 36.41 104.57 -41.30
N SER A 1159 35.77 104.36 -40.15
CA SER A 1159 35.19 105.48 -39.38
C SER A 1159 36.27 106.22 -38.57
N ILE A 1160 36.17 107.55 -38.50
CA ILE A 1160 37.03 108.38 -37.64
C ILE A 1160 37.00 107.93 -36.17
N LYS A 1161 35.87 107.40 -35.67
CA LYS A 1161 35.69 106.91 -34.30
C LYS A 1161 36.56 105.70 -33.97
N THR A 1162 36.96 104.91 -34.97
CA THR A 1162 37.90 103.78 -34.82
C THR A 1162 39.36 104.22 -34.78
N ILE A 1163 39.66 105.44 -35.24
CA ILE A 1163 41.02 105.98 -35.37
C ILE A 1163 41.37 106.86 -34.16
N SER A 1164 40.40 107.65 -33.66
CA SER A 1164 40.55 108.43 -32.42
C SER A 1164 40.77 107.52 -31.20
N ILE A 1165 41.67 107.93 -30.31
CA ILE A 1165 42.09 107.15 -29.14
C ILE A 1165 41.18 107.41 -27.92
N SER A 1166 40.51 108.57 -27.87
CA SER A 1166 39.60 108.96 -26.79
C SER A 1166 38.35 109.67 -27.30
N SER A 1167 37.32 109.70 -26.45
CA SER A 1167 36.07 110.43 -26.63
C SER A 1167 36.18 111.94 -26.31
N SER A 1168 37.32 112.38 -25.77
CA SER A 1168 37.65 113.78 -25.49
C SER A 1168 39.16 113.97 -25.43
N TRP A 1169 39.68 115.06 -26.02
CA TRP A 1169 41.08 115.48 -25.87
C TRP A 1169 41.16 116.52 -24.75
N GLN A 1170 42.19 116.42 -23.90
CA GLN A 1170 42.54 117.44 -22.91
C GLN A 1170 43.91 117.98 -23.31
N ILE A 1171 43.93 119.25 -23.73
CA ILE A 1171 45.10 119.92 -24.29
C ILE A 1171 45.45 121.08 -23.38
N GLU A 1172 46.64 121.07 -22.81
CA GLU A 1172 47.17 122.14 -21.96
C GLU A 1172 48.42 122.78 -22.59
N THR A 1173 49.13 122.07 -23.47
CA THR A 1173 50.25 122.56 -24.27
C THR A 1173 50.12 122.19 -25.76
N ALA A 1174 50.87 122.88 -26.63
CA ALA A 1174 50.91 122.56 -28.05
C ALA A 1174 51.46 121.14 -28.34
N ALA A 1175 52.31 120.60 -27.46
CA ALA A 1175 52.86 119.25 -27.61
C ALA A 1175 51.79 118.16 -27.45
N ASP A 1176 50.77 118.38 -26.61
CA ASP A 1176 49.68 117.40 -26.38
C ASP A 1176 48.82 117.21 -27.65
N VAL A 1177 48.65 118.29 -28.43
CA VAL A 1177 47.98 118.24 -29.74
C VAL A 1177 48.82 117.42 -30.71
N ASP A 1178 50.13 117.69 -30.78
CA ASP A 1178 51.04 116.98 -31.66
C ASP A 1178 51.15 115.49 -31.28
N GLU A 1179 51.06 115.12 -29.99
CA GLU A 1179 51.02 113.73 -29.54
C GLU A 1179 49.74 113.02 -30.00
N HIS A 1180 48.56 113.62 -29.77
CA HIS A 1180 47.29 113.05 -30.23
C HIS A 1180 47.20 112.96 -31.77
N LEU A 1181 47.68 113.97 -32.50
CA LEU A 1181 47.74 113.95 -33.97
C LEU A 1181 48.76 112.95 -34.51
N ALA A 1182 49.94 112.80 -33.88
CA ALA A 1182 50.94 111.83 -34.28
C ALA A 1182 50.42 110.39 -34.15
N ALA A 1183 49.79 110.06 -33.02
CA ALA A 1183 49.21 108.74 -32.80
C ALA A 1183 48.02 108.44 -33.73
N MET A 1184 47.20 109.46 -34.06
CA MET A 1184 46.14 109.32 -35.06
C MET A 1184 46.71 109.07 -36.47
N ARG A 1185 47.77 109.80 -36.84
CA ARG A 1185 48.48 109.66 -38.12
C ARG A 1185 49.11 108.28 -38.28
N GLU A 1186 49.72 107.74 -37.23
CA GLU A 1186 50.33 106.39 -37.24
C GLU A 1186 49.26 105.31 -37.53
N ARG A 1187 48.10 105.39 -36.88
CA ARG A 1187 46.99 104.45 -37.13
C ARG A 1187 46.44 104.53 -38.55
N ILE A 1188 46.34 105.73 -39.14
CA ILE A 1188 45.93 105.87 -40.55
C ILE A 1188 46.95 105.21 -41.50
N LEU A 1189 48.24 105.39 -41.24
CA LEU A 1189 49.31 104.81 -42.07
C LEU A 1189 49.34 103.28 -41.99
N ASN A 1190 49.05 102.69 -40.83
CA ASN A 1190 48.99 101.22 -40.66
C ASN A 1190 47.84 100.55 -41.44
N GLU A 1191 46.80 101.30 -41.83
CA GLU A 1191 45.66 100.78 -42.59
C GLU A 1191 45.87 100.82 -44.12
N LEU A 1192 47.01 101.36 -44.59
CA LEU A 1192 47.31 101.65 -45.99
C LEU A 1192 48.22 100.58 -46.65
N GLU A 1193 47.63 99.48 -47.11
CA GLU A 1193 48.33 98.38 -47.79
C GLU A 1193 48.56 98.62 -49.30
N GLU A 1194 49.52 97.90 -49.90
CA GLU A 1194 49.82 97.96 -51.34
C GLU A 1194 48.57 97.70 -52.20
N ASN A 1195 48.30 98.56 -53.19
CA ASN A 1195 47.09 98.55 -54.02
C ASN A 1195 45.74 98.75 -53.27
N THR A 1196 45.75 99.42 -52.11
CA THR A 1196 44.53 99.80 -51.37
C THR A 1196 44.29 101.31 -51.37
N VAL A 1197 43.02 101.74 -51.45
CA VAL A 1197 42.59 103.13 -51.21
C VAL A 1197 41.81 103.18 -49.89
N VAL A 1198 42.20 104.06 -48.96
CA VAL A 1198 41.53 104.21 -47.66
C VAL A 1198 40.75 105.52 -47.62
N ASN A 1199 39.44 105.42 -47.33
CA ASN A 1199 38.55 106.56 -47.11
C ASN A 1199 38.21 106.67 -45.62
N ILE A 1200 38.15 107.88 -45.06
CA ILE A 1200 37.81 108.10 -43.65
C ILE A 1200 36.43 108.79 -43.57
N GLU A 1201 35.47 108.12 -42.97
CA GLU A 1201 34.09 108.59 -42.80
C GLU A 1201 33.87 109.15 -41.38
N PHE A 1202 33.29 110.36 -41.31
CA PHE A 1202 32.99 111.09 -40.08
C PHE A 1202 31.59 110.77 -39.54
#